data_AF-A0A665V215-F1
#
_entry.id   AF-A0A665V215-F1
#
_cell.length_a   1.000
_cell.length_b   1.000
_cell.length_c   1.000
_cell.angle_alpha   90.00
_cell.angle_beta   90.00
_cell.angle_gamma   90.00
#
_symmetry.space_group_name_H-M   'P 1'
#
loop_
_entity.id
_entity.type
_entity.pdbx_description
1 polymer ?
#
loop_
_entity_poly.entity_id
_entity_poly.type
_entity_poly.pdbx_seq_one_letter_code
_entity_poly.pdbx_strand_id
1 'polypeptide(L)'
;MVVVLSLLNCIYCFKPLFVFDGKSITHRVITQRAVLRKTAEVCRDIAASEGRDFSLTIDDSLTAGMVQRACSSGDTSASLLSSAIFQTSITDMYLNNAAVDVVFSVSEVHHFDDETFLGGRDIITAGVSAVKASVKLGKFVAGRLTLGQVFHTLQDFYSHSNWVELGNKAPYSTLIKPDQPLENLADINTPTCRNCTGESCENNLRPDLLQQGLLTSGYFNLFSSEKPPGKCSHGGFFDRTSRRDPVGGINKDDVGSSHGPLHQEAADLAVDATMELLEDIRVAVGDKNFLRLMGLSQSSVLCFVIDTTGSMSDDIAEAKRISFEIIDSKRGTQQETSAYILVPFNDPDFGPLIMTTDADIFKDSINKLSASGGGDIPELSLSGLQLALTAAPPSSEIFVFTDAPAKDSYLKSTITALIESTKSVVTFMLTDVLASRRRRRGAQRSTSRSLSQSDAQLYQDLARASGGQAIEVTKSDLSIATAVIADSSASAVVTVFQIVRNPGIPDNFTFTVDGSLRKVTLYITGASMTFNLTSPTGVSQSSSQTTGPLASLIKAGNLRRLSLSTDNQTGSWQISINSNSPYSIKVIGQSSVSFVFYLVEAYEGAHGDFALKEGRPISGGNASLLVSVTGSDTVKVSEITLFDTSGTMEINGSLQSMGSGNFLVTFSGVPAGDFMVQLKGEDSNSTSRSTPSSFQRQASTQIKTSSIFVTSQMNTTSVEPGSTVSVPFTVGSVNDSSAGTFTVQANNDRSYNSTSPSSLTVGAGSGGTADGTVTLIVPSTAASGTDVTLTITVENAAATDVNYAVLRFSVVAKVTDVARPVCQVASTSTSCPSSSSLCASSQWEFIANVTDGINGTGIDSITVRQGNGTLNTSTVSGPGGENITVVTYSASCCSQTVELSVVDNVGNVGMCVGRARESTTAAPVTTAATTTTSTGGLPLSLSHCLWISVGISLLWK
;
A
#
# COMPACT_ATOMS: atom_id res chain seq x y z
N MET A 1 -25.25 20.59 21.95
CA MET A 1 -26.42 19.70 21.79
C MET A 1 -25.95 18.27 22.00
N VAL A 2 -26.60 17.54 22.91
CA VAL A 2 -26.32 16.12 23.14
C VAL A 2 -26.93 15.35 21.96
N VAL A 3 -26.09 14.91 21.02
CA VAL A 3 -26.53 14.03 19.93
C VAL A 3 -26.42 12.60 20.43
N VAL A 4 -27.59 11.99 20.61
CA VAL A 4 -27.73 10.57 20.92
C VAL A 4 -27.33 9.77 19.69
N LEU A 5 -26.29 8.94 19.83
CA LEU A 5 -25.92 7.92 18.85
C LEU A 5 -27.09 6.96 18.62
N SER A 6 -27.68 7.00 17.44
CA SER A 6 -28.38 5.87 16.85
C SER A 6 -27.80 5.62 15.47
N LEU A 7 -26.80 4.73 15.41
CA LEU A 7 -26.29 4.12 14.18
C LEU A 7 -27.42 3.29 13.56
N LEU A 8 -28.12 3.86 12.58
CA LEU A 8 -29.00 3.08 11.69
C LEU A 8 -28.14 2.60 10.51
N ASN A 9 -28.02 1.27 10.37
CA ASN A 9 -27.37 0.59 9.26
C ASN A 9 -28.08 0.93 7.94
N CYS A 10 -27.45 1.73 7.09
CA CYS A 10 -27.96 2.14 5.78
C CYS A 10 -26.75 2.33 4.86
N ILE A 11 -26.44 1.35 4.00
CA ILE A 11 -25.30 1.36 3.07
C ILE A 11 -25.75 0.72 1.73
N TYR A 12 -25.05 0.99 0.61
CA TYR A 12 -25.37 0.53 -0.76
C TYR A 12 -24.23 -0.21 -1.47
N CYS A 13 -23.42 -0.89 -0.67
CA CYS A 13 -22.25 -1.67 -1.03
C CYS A 13 -21.91 -2.55 0.17
N PHE A 14 -20.96 -3.48 0.04
CA PHE A 14 -20.38 -4.04 1.26
C PHE A 14 -19.89 -2.90 2.15
N LYS A 15 -20.15 -2.97 3.46
CA LYS A 15 -19.74 -1.88 4.36
C LYS A 15 -18.27 -1.50 4.12
N PRO A 16 -17.89 -0.21 3.98
CA PRO A 16 -16.58 0.14 3.45
C PRO A 16 -15.43 -0.32 4.36
N LEU A 17 -15.37 0.19 5.60
CA LEU A 17 -14.24 0.01 6.51
C LEU A 17 -14.62 -0.67 7.83
N PHE A 18 -15.77 -0.34 8.43
CA PHE A 18 -16.10 -0.71 9.80
C PHE A 18 -17.47 -1.37 9.96
N VAL A 19 -17.48 -2.39 10.83
CA VAL A 19 -18.69 -3.08 11.31
C VAL A 19 -18.55 -3.23 12.82
N PHE A 20 -19.51 -2.70 13.57
CA PHE A 20 -19.46 -2.72 15.05
C PHE A 20 -20.21 -3.90 15.68
N ASP A 21 -21.03 -4.61 14.92
CA ASP A 21 -21.76 -5.81 15.40
C ASP A 21 -20.97 -7.12 15.21
N GLY A 22 -19.86 -7.08 14.47
CA GLY A 22 -19.00 -8.23 14.16
C GLY A 22 -19.62 -9.30 13.26
N LYS A 23 -20.80 -9.04 12.66
CA LYS A 23 -21.54 -10.03 11.86
C LYS A 23 -21.35 -9.86 10.35
N SER A 24 -21.16 -8.63 9.90
CA SER A 24 -20.99 -8.33 8.47
C SER A 24 -19.51 -8.23 8.10
N ILE A 25 -19.19 -8.61 6.87
CA ILE A 25 -17.87 -8.54 6.25
C ILE A 25 -17.81 -7.27 5.40
N THR A 26 -16.79 -6.44 5.64
CA THR A 26 -16.54 -5.18 4.93
C THR A 26 -15.69 -5.37 3.68
N HIS A 27 -15.69 -4.41 2.77
CA HIS A 27 -14.69 -4.32 1.69
C HIS A 27 -13.25 -4.41 2.22
N ARG A 28 -12.98 -3.79 3.39
CA ARG A 28 -11.70 -3.95 4.10
C ARG A 28 -11.36 -5.41 4.40
N VAL A 29 -12.30 -6.18 4.95
CA VAL A 29 -12.05 -7.58 5.30
C VAL A 29 -11.91 -8.44 4.04
N ILE A 30 -12.75 -8.25 3.03
CA ILE A 30 -12.67 -8.98 1.75
C ILE A 30 -11.31 -8.75 1.10
N THR A 31 -10.91 -7.48 0.96
CA THR A 31 -9.63 -7.07 0.36
C THR A 31 -8.44 -7.63 1.16
N GLN A 32 -8.47 -7.51 2.49
CA GLN A 32 -7.40 -8.00 3.35
C GLN A 32 -7.24 -9.53 3.26
N ARG A 33 -8.35 -10.29 3.28
CA ARG A 33 -8.32 -11.76 3.15
C ARG A 33 -7.74 -12.18 1.82
N ALA A 34 -8.22 -11.61 0.71
CA ALA A 34 -7.77 -11.98 -0.63
C ALA A 34 -6.27 -11.69 -0.83
N VAL A 35 -5.80 -10.49 -0.42
CA VAL A 35 -4.40 -10.10 -0.53
C VAL A 35 -3.50 -11.01 0.31
N LEU A 36 -3.86 -11.28 1.57
CA LEU A 36 -3.07 -12.14 2.45
C LEU A 36 -3.01 -13.58 1.96
N ARG A 37 -4.15 -14.17 1.59
CA ARG A 37 -4.24 -15.54 1.07
C ARG A 37 -3.41 -15.69 -0.21
N LYS A 38 -3.63 -14.81 -1.20
CA LYS A 38 -2.90 -14.89 -2.47
C LYS A 38 -1.41 -14.66 -2.29
N THR A 39 -1.00 -13.70 -1.44
CA THR A 39 0.43 -13.49 -1.15
C THR A 39 1.06 -14.73 -0.51
N ALA A 40 0.36 -15.39 0.43
CA ALA A 40 0.82 -16.63 1.03
C ALA A 40 0.92 -17.79 0.02
N GLU A 41 -0.02 -17.90 -0.94
CA GLU A 41 0.06 -18.86 -2.04
C GLU A 41 1.30 -18.62 -2.89
N VAL A 42 1.58 -17.37 -3.26
CA VAL A 42 2.78 -17.02 -4.04
C VAL A 42 4.04 -17.44 -3.28
N CYS A 43 4.13 -17.14 -1.99
CA CYS A 43 5.27 -17.54 -1.18
C CYS A 43 5.44 -19.05 -1.05
N ARG A 44 4.33 -19.80 -0.92
CA ARG A 44 4.34 -21.26 -0.92
C ARG A 44 4.88 -21.81 -2.24
N ASP A 45 4.43 -21.26 -3.36
CA ASP A 45 4.83 -21.72 -4.68
C ASP A 45 6.32 -21.40 -4.95
N ILE A 46 6.80 -20.22 -4.52
CA ILE A 46 8.23 -19.87 -4.55
C ILE A 46 9.03 -20.85 -3.69
N ALA A 47 8.60 -21.07 -2.43
CA ALA A 47 9.28 -21.98 -1.52
C ALA A 47 9.38 -23.40 -2.12
N ALA A 48 8.29 -23.90 -2.71
CA ALA A 48 8.28 -25.18 -3.41
C ALA A 48 9.26 -25.21 -4.59
N SER A 49 9.35 -24.14 -5.39
CA SER A 49 10.30 -24.04 -6.51
C SER A 49 11.76 -24.03 -6.05
N GLU A 50 12.02 -23.51 -4.85
CA GLU A 50 13.35 -23.47 -4.20
C GLU A 50 13.66 -24.72 -3.35
N GLY A 51 12.74 -25.70 -3.28
CA GLY A 51 12.88 -26.88 -2.43
C GLY A 51 12.81 -26.59 -0.93
N ARG A 52 12.27 -25.44 -0.53
CA ARG A 52 12.03 -25.05 0.87
C ARG A 52 10.65 -25.51 1.33
N ASP A 53 10.56 -25.89 2.60
CA ASP A 53 9.29 -26.22 3.24
C ASP A 53 8.45 -24.96 3.50
N PHE A 54 7.13 -25.10 3.41
CA PHE A 54 6.16 -24.04 3.67
C PHE A 54 5.00 -24.59 4.50
N SER A 55 5.00 -24.26 5.79
CA SER A 55 4.07 -24.83 6.77
C SER A 55 2.93 -23.90 7.18
N LEU A 56 2.82 -22.71 6.60
CA LEU A 56 1.76 -21.75 6.95
C LEU A 56 0.43 -22.20 6.35
N THR A 57 -0.57 -22.44 7.19
CA THR A 57 -1.95 -22.66 6.76
C THR A 57 -2.50 -21.40 6.12
N ILE A 58 -3.08 -21.52 4.92
CA ILE A 58 -3.65 -20.39 4.17
C ILE A 58 -5.16 -20.38 4.40
N ASP A 59 -5.63 -19.53 5.32
CA ASP A 59 -7.04 -19.35 5.67
C ASP A 59 -7.34 -17.90 6.12
N ASP A 60 -8.51 -17.64 6.69
CA ASP A 60 -8.92 -16.29 7.13
C ASP A 60 -8.28 -15.80 8.44
N SER A 61 -7.49 -16.65 9.10
CA SER A 61 -6.76 -16.26 10.31
C SER A 61 -5.44 -15.54 10.02
N LEU A 62 -5.04 -15.46 8.75
CA LEU A 62 -3.79 -14.83 8.33
C LEU A 62 -3.69 -13.37 8.77
N THR A 63 -2.48 -12.99 9.20
CA THR A 63 -2.07 -11.60 9.41
C THR A 63 -0.88 -11.25 8.50
N ALA A 64 -0.64 -9.96 8.28
CA ALA A 64 0.55 -9.51 7.56
C ALA A 64 1.85 -10.02 8.20
N GLY A 65 1.88 -10.14 9.54
CA GLY A 65 3.01 -10.67 10.28
C GLY A 65 3.23 -12.19 10.08
N MET A 66 2.16 -12.98 10.00
CA MET A 66 2.24 -14.42 9.71
C MET A 66 2.78 -14.68 8.30
N VAL A 67 2.21 -13.98 7.30
CA VAL A 67 2.62 -14.13 5.90
C VAL A 67 4.07 -13.66 5.71
N GLN A 68 4.45 -12.48 6.21
CA GLN A 68 5.83 -11.98 6.10
C GLN A 68 6.86 -12.97 6.65
N ARG A 69 6.58 -13.58 7.81
CA ARG A 69 7.47 -14.59 8.42
C ARG A 69 7.59 -15.84 7.57
N ALA A 70 6.46 -16.37 7.09
CA ALA A 70 6.46 -17.57 6.25
C ALA A 70 7.14 -17.36 4.90
N CYS A 71 6.99 -16.18 4.30
CA CYS A 71 7.63 -15.83 3.04
C CYS A 71 9.15 -15.62 3.14
N SER A 72 9.66 -15.36 4.35
CA SER A 72 11.07 -15.02 4.58
C SER A 72 11.91 -16.17 5.14
N SER A 73 11.40 -17.41 5.16
CA SER A 73 12.07 -18.57 5.76
C SER A 73 13.32 -19.02 4.97
N GLY A 74 14.43 -18.33 5.25
CA GLY A 74 15.81 -18.83 5.17
C GLY A 74 16.40 -18.84 6.59
N ASP A 75 17.27 -19.80 6.88
CA ASP A 75 17.67 -20.30 8.21
C ASP A 75 18.48 -19.34 9.13
N THR A 76 18.34 -18.01 8.99
CA THR A 76 19.08 -17.05 9.83
C THR A 76 18.16 -16.24 10.73
N SER A 77 18.03 -16.71 11.97
CA SER A 77 17.32 -16.09 13.10
C SER A 77 17.88 -14.72 13.57
N ALA A 78 18.65 -14.02 12.74
CA ALA A 78 19.42 -12.83 13.15
C ALA A 78 18.84 -11.49 12.64
N SER A 79 18.11 -11.47 11.52
CA SER A 79 17.57 -10.23 10.93
C SER A 79 16.12 -9.99 11.34
N LEU A 80 15.87 -8.90 12.06
CA LEU A 80 14.51 -8.40 12.29
C LEU A 80 13.91 -7.91 10.96
N LEU A 81 12.68 -8.34 10.66
CA LEU A 81 11.92 -7.92 9.49
C LEU A 81 10.73 -7.07 9.93
N SER A 82 10.43 -6.04 9.14
CA SER A 82 9.26 -5.19 9.33
C SER A 82 8.13 -5.67 8.42
N SER A 83 6.93 -5.81 8.98
CA SER A 83 5.72 -5.99 8.18
C SER A 83 4.99 -4.67 7.91
N ALA A 84 5.59 -3.52 8.24
CA ALA A 84 4.93 -2.21 8.13
C ALA A 84 4.60 -1.85 6.68
N ILE A 85 5.53 -2.02 5.73
CA ILE A 85 5.30 -1.74 4.31
C ILE A 85 4.20 -2.65 3.74
N PHE A 86 4.21 -3.93 4.13
CA PHE A 86 3.18 -4.87 3.69
C PHE A 86 1.81 -4.47 4.24
N GLN A 87 1.73 -4.12 5.53
CA GLN A 87 0.50 -3.63 6.15
C GLN A 87 0.01 -2.32 5.51
N THR A 88 0.89 -1.34 5.30
CA THR A 88 0.60 -0.09 4.58
C THR A 88 0.02 -0.38 3.20
N SER A 89 0.58 -1.35 2.47
CA SER A 89 0.11 -1.68 1.12
C SER A 89 -1.29 -2.28 1.12
N ILE A 90 -1.60 -3.15 2.09
CA ILE A 90 -2.96 -3.67 2.31
C ILE A 90 -3.92 -2.53 2.67
N THR A 91 -3.49 -1.62 3.55
CA THR A 91 -4.29 -0.45 3.95
C THR A 91 -4.57 0.50 2.81
N ASP A 92 -3.58 0.83 1.98
CA ASP A 92 -3.77 1.68 0.82
C ASP A 92 -4.79 1.07 -0.16
N MET A 93 -4.74 -0.25 -0.39
CA MET A 93 -5.69 -0.95 -1.25
C MET A 93 -7.13 -0.87 -0.70
N TYR A 94 -7.36 -1.19 0.57
CA TYR A 94 -8.74 -1.13 1.09
C TYR A 94 -9.26 0.28 1.32
N LEU A 95 -8.40 1.28 1.58
CA LEU A 95 -8.83 2.67 1.68
C LEU A 95 -9.24 3.23 0.31
N ASN A 96 -8.55 2.82 -0.76
CA ASN A 96 -8.94 3.18 -2.13
C ASN A 96 -10.13 2.39 -2.64
N ASN A 97 -10.35 1.18 -2.13
CA ASN A 97 -11.59 0.44 -2.32
C ASN A 97 -12.76 1.23 -1.70
N ALA A 98 -12.73 1.47 -0.39
CA ALA A 98 -13.76 2.25 0.32
C ALA A 98 -13.97 3.69 -0.23
N ALA A 99 -12.95 4.29 -0.83
CA ALA A 99 -13.08 5.62 -1.44
C ALA A 99 -14.05 5.64 -2.63
N VAL A 100 -14.30 4.49 -3.29
CA VAL A 100 -15.25 4.41 -4.41
C VAL A 100 -16.67 4.71 -3.93
N ASP A 101 -17.07 4.27 -2.75
CA ASP A 101 -18.38 4.60 -2.17
C ASP A 101 -18.60 6.08 -1.88
N VAL A 102 -17.51 6.81 -1.66
CA VAL A 102 -17.56 8.25 -1.38
C VAL A 102 -17.55 9.04 -2.69
N VAL A 103 -16.63 8.70 -3.59
CA VAL A 103 -16.40 9.45 -4.84
C VAL A 103 -17.43 9.11 -5.90
N PHE A 104 -17.86 7.86 -5.97
CA PHE A 104 -18.75 7.31 -7.00
C PHE A 104 -20.09 6.84 -6.43
N SER A 105 -20.53 7.40 -5.30
CA SER A 105 -21.73 7.02 -4.54
C SER A 105 -23.04 6.79 -5.33
N VAL A 106 -23.18 7.35 -6.53
CA VAL A 106 -24.35 7.22 -7.42
C VAL A 106 -24.00 6.70 -8.81
N SER A 107 -22.82 6.12 -8.96
CA SER A 107 -22.33 5.62 -10.25
C SER A 107 -22.72 4.17 -10.43
N GLU A 108 -23.74 3.95 -11.25
CA GLU A 108 -24.28 2.62 -11.53
C GLU A 108 -23.20 1.65 -12.03
N VAL A 109 -22.26 2.12 -12.85
CA VAL A 109 -21.17 1.30 -13.40
C VAL A 109 -20.14 0.86 -12.35
N HIS A 110 -19.88 1.66 -11.31
CA HIS A 110 -18.90 1.29 -10.27
C HIS A 110 -19.47 0.29 -9.27
N HIS A 111 -20.80 0.27 -9.12
CA HIS A 111 -21.52 -0.56 -8.17
C HIS A 111 -22.28 -1.72 -8.83
N PHE A 112 -22.19 -1.90 -10.16
CA PHE A 112 -22.99 -2.86 -10.92
C PHE A 112 -24.50 -2.69 -10.76
N ASP A 113 -24.97 -1.49 -10.42
CA ASP A 113 -26.39 -1.18 -10.39
C ASP A 113 -26.97 -1.03 -11.81
N ASP A 114 -28.29 -0.97 -11.90
CA ASP A 114 -29.03 -0.68 -13.13
C ASP A 114 -28.68 -1.62 -14.31
N GLU A 115 -28.28 -2.87 -14.00
CA GLU A 115 -27.85 -3.89 -14.97
C GLU A 115 -26.66 -3.45 -15.85
N THR A 116 -25.84 -2.51 -15.37
CA THR A 116 -24.69 -1.95 -16.09
C THR A 116 -23.46 -2.87 -16.13
N PHE A 117 -23.66 -4.17 -16.33
CA PHE A 117 -22.63 -5.21 -16.28
C PHE A 117 -21.46 -4.97 -17.24
N LEU A 118 -21.73 -4.47 -18.45
CA LEU A 118 -20.68 -4.16 -19.42
C LEU A 118 -19.81 -3.00 -18.93
N GLY A 119 -20.42 -1.94 -18.40
CA GLY A 119 -19.70 -0.78 -17.88
C GLY A 119 -18.83 -1.13 -16.66
N GLY A 120 -19.37 -1.92 -15.72
CA GLY A 120 -18.60 -2.41 -14.57
C GLY A 120 -17.42 -3.31 -14.98
N ARG A 121 -17.61 -4.19 -15.98
CA ARG A 121 -16.52 -4.99 -16.55
C ARG A 121 -15.45 -4.14 -17.23
N ASP A 122 -15.86 -3.10 -17.96
CA ASP A 122 -14.93 -2.20 -18.64
C ASP A 122 -14.06 -1.43 -17.64
N ILE A 123 -14.64 -1.01 -16.49
CA ILE A 123 -13.89 -0.40 -15.37
C ILE A 123 -12.85 -1.40 -14.81
N ILE A 124 -13.28 -2.63 -14.51
CA ILE A 124 -12.39 -3.66 -13.95
C ILE A 124 -11.22 -3.94 -14.91
N THR A 125 -11.51 -4.21 -16.18
CA THR A 125 -10.50 -4.65 -17.16
C THR A 125 -9.55 -3.53 -17.57
N ALA A 126 -10.03 -2.29 -17.70
CA ALA A 126 -9.17 -1.12 -17.89
C ALA A 126 -8.26 -0.90 -16.67
N GLY A 127 -8.81 -1.01 -15.45
CA GLY A 127 -8.04 -0.88 -14.22
C GLY A 127 -6.98 -1.97 -14.06
N VAL A 128 -7.29 -3.25 -14.32
CA VAL A 128 -6.31 -4.35 -14.30
C VAL A 128 -5.17 -4.09 -15.29
N SER A 129 -5.49 -3.62 -16.49
CA SER A 129 -4.48 -3.28 -17.50
C SER A 129 -3.56 -2.15 -17.02
N ALA A 130 -4.13 -1.12 -16.40
CA ALA A 130 -3.37 -0.03 -15.79
C ALA A 130 -2.45 -0.51 -14.65
N VAL A 131 -2.93 -1.45 -13.82
CA VAL A 131 -2.12 -2.06 -12.75
C VAL A 131 -0.95 -2.84 -13.33
N LYS A 132 -1.19 -3.71 -14.33
CA LYS A 132 -0.13 -4.48 -15.00
C LYS A 132 0.93 -3.57 -15.61
N ALA A 133 0.52 -2.53 -16.33
CA ALA A 133 1.43 -1.53 -16.91
C ALA A 133 2.26 -0.80 -15.83
N SER A 134 1.61 -0.35 -14.75
CA SER A 134 2.29 0.31 -13.63
C SER A 134 3.34 -0.60 -13.00
N VAL A 135 3.01 -1.87 -12.78
CA VAL A 135 3.92 -2.86 -12.20
C VAL A 135 5.11 -3.17 -13.11
N LYS A 136 4.90 -3.30 -14.44
CA LYS A 136 5.99 -3.48 -15.41
C LYS A 136 6.99 -2.32 -15.37
N LEU A 137 6.54 -1.10 -15.04
CA LEU A 137 7.39 0.08 -14.86
C LEU A 137 7.93 0.27 -13.42
N GLY A 138 7.65 -0.66 -12.49
CA GLY A 138 8.06 -0.57 -11.09
C GLY A 138 7.27 0.46 -10.26
N LYS A 139 6.12 0.92 -10.77
CA LYS A 139 5.21 1.90 -10.14
C LYS A 139 4.19 1.24 -9.22
N PHE A 140 4.68 0.58 -8.17
CA PHE A 140 3.85 -0.25 -7.29
C PHE A 140 2.80 0.52 -6.49
N VAL A 141 3.10 1.75 -6.03
CA VAL A 141 2.14 2.56 -5.27
C VAL A 141 0.93 2.90 -6.12
N ALA A 142 1.15 3.45 -7.32
CA ALA A 142 0.09 3.74 -8.28
C ALA A 142 -0.74 2.48 -8.60
N GLY A 143 -0.06 1.34 -8.82
CA GLY A 143 -0.72 0.05 -9.01
C GLY A 143 -1.65 -0.33 -7.85
N ARG A 144 -1.26 -0.12 -6.58
CA ARG A 144 -2.11 -0.43 -5.41
C ARG A 144 -3.35 0.46 -5.32
N LEU A 145 -3.21 1.76 -5.61
CA LEU A 145 -4.32 2.70 -5.56
C LEU A 145 -5.40 2.31 -6.59
N THR A 146 -4.99 2.06 -7.84
CA THR A 146 -5.90 1.60 -8.90
C THR A 146 -6.48 0.22 -8.57
N LEU A 147 -5.67 -0.70 -8.03
CA LEU A 147 -6.13 -2.04 -7.67
C LEU A 147 -7.20 -2.01 -6.58
N GLY A 148 -7.10 -1.11 -5.59
CA GLY A 148 -8.14 -0.90 -4.59
C GLY A 148 -9.50 -0.52 -5.20
N GLN A 149 -9.51 0.38 -6.18
CA GLN A 149 -10.74 0.78 -6.88
C GLN A 149 -11.32 -0.35 -7.72
N VAL A 150 -10.47 -1.13 -8.40
CA VAL A 150 -10.90 -2.30 -9.16
C VAL A 150 -11.52 -3.36 -8.23
N PHE A 151 -10.94 -3.57 -7.04
CA PHE A 151 -11.49 -4.47 -6.04
C PHE A 151 -12.89 -4.07 -5.62
N HIS A 152 -13.15 -2.77 -5.42
CA HIS A 152 -14.49 -2.28 -5.07
C HIS A 152 -15.54 -2.77 -6.06
N THR A 153 -15.38 -2.39 -7.33
CA THR A 153 -16.33 -2.72 -8.39
C THR A 153 -16.49 -4.22 -8.56
N LEU A 154 -15.39 -4.99 -8.51
CA LEU A 154 -15.47 -6.46 -8.58
C LEU A 154 -16.24 -7.07 -7.40
N GLN A 155 -16.10 -6.53 -6.19
CA GLN A 155 -16.73 -7.05 -4.99
C GLN A 155 -18.23 -6.74 -5.00
N ASP A 156 -18.64 -5.52 -5.38
CA ASP A 156 -20.05 -5.10 -5.45
C ASP A 156 -20.90 -5.91 -6.42
N PHE A 157 -20.30 -6.49 -7.47
CA PHE A 157 -21.02 -7.43 -8.34
C PHE A 157 -21.70 -8.54 -7.53
N TYR A 158 -21.05 -9.08 -6.50
CA TYR A 158 -21.57 -10.21 -5.72
C TYR A 158 -22.62 -9.78 -4.70
N SER A 159 -22.59 -8.52 -4.25
CA SER A 159 -23.63 -7.99 -3.37
C SER A 159 -24.85 -7.47 -4.14
N HIS A 160 -24.69 -6.92 -5.34
CA HIS A 160 -25.77 -6.19 -6.03
C HIS A 160 -26.42 -6.96 -7.19
N SER A 161 -25.78 -8.04 -7.69
CA SER A 161 -26.37 -8.93 -8.70
C SER A 161 -27.10 -10.12 -8.06
N ASN A 162 -27.85 -10.89 -8.85
CA ASN A 162 -28.43 -12.17 -8.42
C ASN A 162 -27.48 -13.38 -8.57
N TRP A 163 -26.15 -13.18 -8.68
CA TRP A 163 -25.19 -14.26 -8.96
C TRP A 163 -25.26 -15.40 -7.93
N VAL A 164 -25.42 -15.05 -6.65
CA VAL A 164 -25.55 -15.99 -5.53
C VAL A 164 -26.88 -16.75 -5.61
N GLU A 165 -27.96 -16.04 -5.92
CA GLU A 165 -29.32 -16.57 -6.02
C GLU A 165 -29.51 -17.54 -7.19
N LEU A 166 -28.69 -17.40 -8.24
CA LEU A 166 -28.57 -18.38 -9.33
C LEU A 166 -27.92 -19.70 -8.87
N GLY A 167 -27.42 -19.78 -7.64
CA GLY A 167 -26.78 -20.97 -7.07
C GLY A 167 -25.31 -21.12 -7.46
N ASN A 168 -24.69 -20.09 -8.04
CA ASN A 168 -23.28 -20.12 -8.41
C ASN A 168 -22.40 -20.12 -7.16
N LYS A 169 -21.44 -21.05 -7.12
CA LYS A 169 -20.46 -21.19 -6.02
C LYS A 169 -19.03 -20.84 -6.44
N ALA A 170 -18.86 -20.31 -7.65
CA ALA A 170 -17.57 -19.90 -8.19
C ALA A 170 -17.62 -18.43 -8.66
N PRO A 171 -16.48 -17.73 -8.70
CA PRO A 171 -16.41 -16.39 -9.29
C PRO A 171 -16.87 -16.35 -10.75
N TYR A 172 -17.47 -15.22 -11.16
CA TYR A 172 -17.79 -14.98 -12.56
C TYR A 172 -16.56 -14.46 -13.32
N SER A 173 -15.69 -15.38 -13.74
CA SER A 173 -14.39 -15.05 -14.34
C SER A 173 -14.46 -14.15 -15.59
N THR A 174 -15.61 -14.08 -16.26
CA THR A 174 -15.83 -13.17 -17.41
C THR A 174 -15.66 -11.70 -17.03
N LEU A 175 -15.85 -11.32 -15.76
CA LEU A 175 -15.69 -9.94 -15.29
C LEU A 175 -14.24 -9.43 -15.39
N ILE A 176 -13.26 -10.33 -15.43
CA ILE A 176 -11.84 -9.98 -15.58
C ILE A 176 -11.27 -10.37 -16.95
N LYS A 177 -12.12 -10.85 -17.87
CA LYS A 177 -11.74 -11.39 -19.19
C LYS A 177 -12.47 -10.61 -20.29
N PRO A 178 -11.90 -9.48 -20.78
CA PRO A 178 -12.59 -8.57 -21.71
C PRO A 178 -12.91 -9.21 -23.07
N ASP A 179 -12.19 -10.26 -23.45
CA ASP A 179 -12.36 -11.04 -24.67
C ASP A 179 -13.51 -12.07 -24.63
N GLN A 180 -14.08 -12.32 -23.45
CA GLN A 180 -15.21 -13.23 -23.28
C GLN A 180 -16.55 -12.47 -23.28
N PRO A 181 -17.62 -12.98 -23.91
CA PRO A 181 -18.93 -12.31 -23.88
C PRO A 181 -19.58 -12.44 -22.49
N LEU A 182 -20.30 -11.40 -22.06
CA LEU A 182 -21.24 -11.51 -20.96
C LEU A 182 -22.49 -12.26 -21.46
N GLU A 183 -22.82 -13.38 -20.82
CA GLU A 183 -23.92 -14.25 -21.24
C GLU A 183 -25.12 -14.16 -20.28
N ASN A 184 -26.30 -14.56 -20.78
CA ASN A 184 -27.54 -14.70 -20.01
C ASN A 184 -27.96 -13.43 -19.25
N LEU A 185 -27.75 -12.24 -19.81
CA LEU A 185 -28.20 -10.99 -19.20
C LEU A 185 -29.72 -10.81 -19.36
N ALA A 186 -30.39 -10.39 -18.29
CA ALA A 186 -31.79 -9.96 -18.38
C ALA A 186 -31.88 -8.66 -19.20
N ASP A 187 -32.73 -8.63 -20.22
CA ASP A 187 -32.97 -7.40 -20.97
C ASP A 187 -33.83 -6.41 -20.17
N ILE A 188 -33.75 -5.11 -20.50
CA ILE A 188 -34.44 -4.03 -19.78
C ILE A 188 -35.96 -4.23 -19.62
N ASN A 189 -36.61 -5.00 -20.51
CA ASN A 189 -38.04 -5.27 -20.46
C ASN A 189 -38.40 -6.62 -19.82
N THR A 190 -37.42 -7.49 -19.56
CA THR A 190 -37.63 -8.74 -18.82
C THR A 190 -37.89 -8.41 -17.35
N PRO A 191 -39.09 -8.73 -16.80
CA PRO A 191 -39.37 -8.55 -15.39
C PRO A 191 -38.48 -9.46 -14.55
N THR A 192 -37.79 -8.90 -13.56
CA THR A 192 -36.83 -9.64 -12.74
C THR A 192 -37.29 -9.83 -11.28
N CYS A 193 -38.17 -8.94 -10.80
CA CYS A 193 -38.68 -8.99 -9.44
C CYS A 193 -40.22 -8.93 -9.35
N ARG A 194 -40.72 -9.33 -8.17
CA ARG A 194 -42.05 -9.06 -7.61
C ARG A 194 -41.89 -8.29 -6.29
N ASN A 195 -42.99 -7.78 -5.74
CA ASN A 195 -42.95 -7.11 -4.44
C ASN A 195 -42.39 -8.03 -3.37
N CYS A 196 -41.47 -7.49 -2.58
CA CYS A 196 -40.86 -8.16 -1.45
C CYS A 196 -41.90 -8.49 -0.37
N THR A 197 -41.73 -9.66 0.25
CA THR A 197 -42.52 -10.13 1.39
C THR A 197 -41.60 -10.35 2.59
N GLY A 198 -41.78 -9.57 3.66
CA GLY A 198 -40.89 -9.58 4.82
C GLY A 198 -39.72 -8.59 4.67
N GLU A 199 -38.88 -8.49 5.70
CA GLU A 199 -37.75 -7.55 5.71
C GLU A 199 -36.55 -8.06 4.89
N SER A 200 -36.36 -9.39 4.82
CA SER A 200 -35.23 -10.05 4.17
C SER A 200 -35.47 -10.48 2.72
N CYS A 201 -36.53 -9.99 2.05
CA CYS A 201 -36.85 -10.14 0.62
C CYS A 201 -36.51 -11.44 -0.14
N GLU A 202 -36.28 -12.58 0.54
CA GLU A 202 -35.62 -13.80 0.03
C GLU A 202 -36.25 -14.42 -1.23
N ASN A 203 -37.48 -14.04 -1.54
CA ASN A 203 -38.29 -14.61 -2.61
C ASN A 203 -38.83 -13.55 -3.57
N ASN A 204 -38.28 -12.33 -3.59
CA ASN A 204 -38.74 -11.28 -4.50
C ASN A 204 -38.24 -11.47 -5.95
N LEU A 205 -37.15 -12.22 -6.17
CA LEU A 205 -36.70 -12.62 -7.51
C LEU A 205 -37.70 -13.58 -8.15
N ARG A 206 -37.88 -13.41 -9.46
CA ARG A 206 -38.82 -14.20 -10.25
C ARG A 206 -38.32 -15.65 -10.49
N PRO A 207 -39.14 -16.69 -10.24
CA PRO A 207 -38.72 -18.07 -10.45
C PRO A 207 -38.34 -18.40 -11.89
N ASP A 208 -39.01 -17.78 -12.87
CA ASP A 208 -38.73 -17.93 -14.30
C ASP A 208 -37.38 -17.32 -14.70
N LEU A 209 -36.95 -16.25 -14.04
CA LEU A 209 -35.61 -15.66 -14.20
C LEU A 209 -34.54 -16.62 -13.67
N LEU A 210 -34.74 -17.18 -12.47
CA LEU A 210 -33.81 -18.14 -11.87
C LEU A 210 -33.73 -19.44 -12.69
N GLN A 211 -34.86 -19.94 -13.20
CA GLN A 211 -34.90 -21.15 -14.02
C GLN A 211 -34.19 -20.98 -15.37
N GLN A 212 -34.25 -19.78 -15.96
CA GLN A 212 -33.55 -19.46 -17.20
C GLN A 212 -32.07 -19.13 -16.99
N GLY A 213 -31.63 -18.94 -15.74
CA GLY A 213 -30.26 -18.54 -15.44
C GLY A 213 -29.96 -17.08 -15.79
N LEU A 214 -30.97 -16.20 -15.83
CA LEU A 214 -30.77 -14.81 -16.24
C LEU A 214 -30.13 -13.97 -15.12
N LEU A 215 -29.10 -13.22 -15.47
CA LEU A 215 -28.36 -12.30 -14.62
C LEU A 215 -29.02 -10.91 -14.61
N THR A 216 -29.30 -10.38 -13.43
CA THR A 216 -29.90 -9.06 -13.14
C THR A 216 -29.17 -8.44 -11.95
N SER A 217 -29.19 -7.12 -11.85
CA SER A 217 -28.79 -6.40 -10.64
C SER A 217 -29.88 -5.43 -10.18
N GLY A 218 -29.69 -4.88 -8.99
CA GLY A 218 -30.60 -3.92 -8.40
C GLY A 218 -30.51 -2.56 -9.08
N TYR A 219 -31.66 -1.92 -9.32
CA TYR A 219 -31.68 -0.52 -9.73
C TYR A 219 -31.55 0.41 -8.53
N PHE A 220 -30.80 1.49 -8.66
CA PHE A 220 -30.48 2.37 -7.55
C PHE A 220 -30.64 3.86 -7.88
N ASN A 221 -31.29 4.61 -6.98
CA ASN A 221 -31.30 6.07 -7.10
C ASN A 221 -31.64 6.78 -5.78
N LEU A 222 -30.88 7.83 -5.46
CA LEU A 222 -31.06 8.65 -4.25
C LEU A 222 -32.23 9.63 -4.31
N PHE A 223 -32.59 10.08 -5.51
CA PHE A 223 -33.43 11.26 -5.71
C PHE A 223 -34.74 10.92 -6.43
N SER A 224 -34.73 9.85 -7.23
CA SER A 224 -35.84 9.39 -8.05
C SER A 224 -36.30 7.99 -7.61
N SER A 225 -37.61 7.72 -7.66
CA SER A 225 -38.13 6.36 -7.52
C SER A 225 -38.30 5.64 -8.87
N GLU A 226 -37.93 6.29 -9.98
CA GLU A 226 -38.03 5.70 -11.31
C GLU A 226 -37.07 4.53 -11.49
N LYS A 227 -37.60 3.43 -12.01
CA LYS A 227 -36.86 2.27 -12.52
C LYS A 227 -37.72 1.56 -13.57
N PRO A 228 -37.14 0.74 -14.47
CA PRO A 228 -37.92 0.04 -15.47
C PRO A 228 -38.97 -0.90 -14.85
N PRO A 229 -40.18 -1.02 -15.43
CA PRO A 229 -41.24 -1.83 -14.86
C PRO A 229 -40.83 -3.29 -14.66
N GLY A 230 -41.10 -3.83 -13.47
CA GLY A 230 -40.79 -5.22 -13.15
C GLY A 230 -39.34 -5.49 -12.74
N LYS A 231 -38.46 -4.48 -12.73
CA LYS A 231 -37.06 -4.63 -12.31
C LYS A 231 -36.87 -4.59 -10.80
N CYS A 232 -35.89 -5.37 -10.34
CA CYS A 232 -35.44 -5.35 -8.96
C CYS A 232 -34.84 -3.98 -8.62
N SER A 233 -35.04 -3.54 -7.39
CA SER A 233 -34.25 -2.45 -6.83
C SER A 233 -33.02 -3.00 -6.14
N HIS A 234 -32.04 -2.15 -5.91
CA HIS A 234 -30.94 -2.43 -5.03
C HIS A 234 -31.47 -2.69 -3.60
N GLY A 235 -32.31 -1.78 -3.09
CA GLY A 235 -32.83 -1.81 -1.73
C GLY A 235 -32.04 -0.92 -0.77
N GLY A 236 -32.45 -0.92 0.50
CA GLY A 236 -31.89 -0.05 1.53
C GLY A 236 -32.68 1.24 1.73
N PHE A 237 -32.47 1.89 2.87
CA PHE A 237 -33.28 3.02 3.34
C PHE A 237 -33.34 4.20 2.37
N PHE A 238 -32.20 4.50 1.75
CA PHE A 238 -32.01 5.65 0.89
C PHE A 238 -32.25 5.36 -0.59
N ASP A 239 -32.35 4.10 -1.00
CA ASP A 239 -32.73 3.75 -2.38
C ASP A 239 -34.21 4.09 -2.58
N ARG A 240 -34.49 5.14 -3.34
CA ARG A 240 -35.87 5.55 -3.61
C ARG A 240 -36.56 4.65 -4.63
N THR A 241 -35.82 3.94 -5.47
CA THR A 241 -36.41 3.00 -6.43
C THR A 241 -37.07 1.83 -5.70
N SER A 242 -36.55 1.43 -4.53
CA SER A 242 -37.10 0.38 -3.67
C SER A 242 -38.53 0.63 -3.19
N ARG A 243 -39.00 1.88 -3.28
CA ARG A 243 -40.34 2.32 -2.86
C ARG A 243 -41.38 2.24 -3.99
N ARG A 244 -40.95 1.86 -5.19
CA ARG A 244 -41.80 1.68 -6.37
C ARG A 244 -41.90 0.21 -6.74
N ASP A 245 -43.09 -0.22 -7.16
CA ASP A 245 -43.32 -1.58 -7.64
C ASP A 245 -42.35 -1.97 -8.78
N PRO A 246 -41.62 -3.10 -8.68
CA PRO A 246 -41.57 -4.02 -7.53
C PRO A 246 -40.88 -3.46 -6.27
N VAL A 247 -41.58 -3.38 -5.13
CA VAL A 247 -41.04 -2.85 -3.85
C VAL A 247 -40.03 -3.83 -3.22
N GLY A 248 -39.00 -3.31 -2.56
CA GLY A 248 -37.95 -4.08 -1.87
C GLY A 248 -36.59 -3.93 -2.54
N GLY A 249 -35.71 -4.93 -2.42
CA GLY A 249 -34.42 -4.94 -3.10
C GLY A 249 -33.74 -6.30 -3.09
N ILE A 250 -32.54 -6.40 -3.69
CA ILE A 250 -31.79 -7.67 -3.81
C ILE A 250 -30.36 -7.61 -3.25
N ASN A 251 -29.97 -6.51 -2.60
CA ASN A 251 -28.60 -6.34 -2.12
C ASN A 251 -28.24 -7.23 -0.92
N LYS A 252 -26.96 -7.56 -0.82
CA LYS A 252 -26.33 -8.40 0.23
C LYS A 252 -25.24 -7.65 0.99
N ASP A 253 -25.39 -6.34 1.11
CA ASP A 253 -24.38 -5.40 1.63
C ASP A 253 -24.02 -5.68 3.09
N ASP A 254 -25.03 -6.01 3.89
CA ASP A 254 -24.88 -6.46 5.25
C ASP A 254 -25.95 -7.50 5.63
N VAL A 255 -25.78 -8.10 6.80
CA VAL A 255 -26.68 -9.19 7.26
C VAL A 255 -28.14 -8.76 7.48
N GLY A 256 -28.41 -7.45 7.56
CA GLY A 256 -29.74 -6.84 7.69
C GLY A 256 -30.32 -6.32 6.37
N SER A 257 -29.60 -6.45 5.26
CA SER A 257 -30.06 -6.05 3.92
C SER A 257 -31.25 -6.87 3.41
N SER A 258 -31.87 -6.38 2.32
CA SER A 258 -32.98 -7.07 1.66
C SER A 258 -32.63 -8.49 1.24
N HIS A 259 -31.39 -8.87 0.96
CA HIS A 259 -30.98 -10.27 0.77
C HIS A 259 -29.84 -10.66 1.75
N GLY A 260 -29.79 -10.01 2.91
CA GLY A 260 -28.75 -10.17 3.93
C GLY A 260 -28.43 -11.61 4.39
N PRO A 261 -29.37 -12.59 4.39
CA PRO A 261 -29.02 -13.98 4.67
C PRO A 261 -27.96 -14.59 3.73
N LEU A 262 -27.79 -14.04 2.52
CA LEU A 262 -26.79 -14.46 1.54
C LEU A 262 -25.48 -13.65 1.63
N HIS A 263 -25.37 -12.69 2.56
CA HIS A 263 -24.22 -11.81 2.72
C HIS A 263 -22.89 -12.56 2.85
N GLN A 264 -22.85 -13.61 3.68
CA GLN A 264 -21.62 -14.38 3.89
C GLN A 264 -21.16 -15.07 2.60
N GLU A 265 -22.09 -15.65 1.85
CA GLU A 265 -21.79 -16.32 0.58
C GLU A 265 -21.33 -15.33 -0.49
N ALA A 266 -21.98 -14.16 -0.57
CA ALA A 266 -21.56 -13.08 -1.46
C ALA A 266 -20.15 -12.59 -1.13
N ALA A 267 -19.84 -12.39 0.16
CA ALA A 267 -18.53 -11.95 0.61
C ALA A 267 -17.43 -13.00 0.34
N ASP A 268 -17.72 -14.29 0.52
CA ASP A 268 -16.77 -15.37 0.23
C ASP A 268 -16.47 -15.46 -1.29
N LEU A 269 -17.50 -15.33 -2.14
CA LEU A 269 -17.31 -15.25 -3.59
C LEU A 269 -16.53 -13.99 -4.01
N ALA A 270 -16.76 -12.87 -3.33
CA ALA A 270 -16.02 -11.63 -3.56
C ALA A 270 -14.53 -11.78 -3.19
N VAL A 271 -14.21 -12.53 -2.11
CA VAL A 271 -12.82 -12.90 -1.78
C VAL A 271 -12.22 -13.75 -2.89
N ASP A 272 -12.91 -14.80 -3.33
CA ASP A 272 -12.42 -15.73 -4.34
C ASP A 272 -12.22 -15.03 -5.70
N ALA A 273 -13.12 -14.14 -6.09
CA ALA A 273 -13.01 -13.33 -7.30
C ALA A 273 -11.81 -12.37 -7.22
N THR A 274 -11.63 -11.72 -6.07
CA THR A 274 -10.46 -10.86 -5.81
C THR A 274 -9.16 -11.67 -5.89
N MET A 275 -9.15 -12.92 -5.41
CA MET A 275 -8.02 -13.83 -5.56
C MET A 275 -7.77 -14.25 -7.03
N GLU A 276 -8.81 -14.50 -7.83
CA GLU A 276 -8.66 -14.80 -9.27
C GLU A 276 -8.05 -13.59 -10.01
N LEU A 277 -8.51 -12.37 -9.72
CA LEU A 277 -7.95 -11.15 -10.30
C LEU A 277 -6.47 -10.96 -9.93
N LEU A 278 -6.11 -11.21 -8.67
CA LEU A 278 -4.72 -11.13 -8.23
C LEU A 278 -3.84 -12.21 -8.89
N GLU A 279 -4.37 -13.40 -9.17
CA GLU A 279 -3.65 -14.43 -9.94
C GLU A 279 -3.39 -13.98 -11.38
N ASP A 280 -4.36 -13.36 -12.04
CA ASP A 280 -4.19 -12.80 -13.39
C ASP A 280 -3.08 -11.74 -13.42
N ILE A 281 -3.04 -10.83 -12.43
CA ILE A 281 -1.95 -9.86 -12.28
C ILE A 281 -0.62 -10.57 -12.02
N ARG A 282 -0.57 -11.54 -11.10
CA ARG A 282 0.64 -12.31 -10.75
C ARG A 282 1.24 -12.96 -11.99
N VAL A 283 0.42 -13.62 -12.81
CA VAL A 283 0.87 -14.29 -14.03
C VAL A 283 1.43 -13.29 -15.03
N ALA A 284 0.79 -12.14 -15.20
CA ALA A 284 1.23 -11.11 -16.14
C ALA A 284 2.55 -10.42 -15.74
N VAL A 285 2.82 -10.26 -14.44
CA VAL A 285 3.96 -9.44 -13.95
C VAL A 285 5.09 -10.27 -13.33
N GLY A 286 4.84 -11.55 -13.05
CA GLY A 286 5.75 -12.48 -12.40
C GLY A 286 5.79 -12.32 -10.87
N ASP A 287 6.19 -13.40 -10.19
CA ASP A 287 6.13 -13.52 -8.73
C ASP A 287 6.90 -12.41 -7.98
N LYS A 288 8.09 -12.04 -8.46
CA LYS A 288 8.92 -10.99 -7.83
C LYS A 288 8.23 -9.62 -7.84
N ASN A 289 7.68 -9.22 -8.99
CA ASN A 289 7.01 -7.93 -9.10
C ASN A 289 5.62 -7.97 -8.43
N PHE A 290 4.96 -9.13 -8.41
CA PHE A 290 3.73 -9.32 -7.66
C PHE A 290 3.96 -9.10 -6.15
N LEU A 291 4.97 -9.74 -5.55
CA LEU A 291 5.28 -9.54 -4.13
C LEU A 291 5.66 -8.08 -3.82
N ARG A 292 6.33 -7.38 -4.75
CA ARG A 292 6.59 -5.94 -4.64
C ARG A 292 5.31 -5.11 -4.73
N LEU A 293 4.37 -5.45 -5.62
CA LEU A 293 3.05 -4.84 -5.67
C LEU A 293 2.30 -5.06 -4.36
N MET A 294 2.39 -6.24 -3.75
CA MET A 294 1.76 -6.49 -2.45
C MET A 294 2.45 -5.73 -1.31
N GLY A 295 3.66 -5.20 -1.50
CA GLY A 295 4.43 -4.54 -0.44
C GLY A 295 5.21 -5.51 0.45
N LEU A 296 5.28 -6.77 0.02
CA LEU A 296 6.07 -7.82 0.65
C LEU A 296 7.52 -7.76 0.16
N SER A 297 8.16 -6.60 0.30
CA SER A 297 9.58 -6.43 0.02
C SER A 297 10.39 -6.58 1.31
N GLN A 298 11.48 -7.35 1.27
CA GLN A 298 12.23 -7.71 2.48
C GLN A 298 12.99 -6.53 3.15
N SER A 299 12.98 -5.33 2.57
CA SER A 299 13.72 -4.16 3.08
C SER A 299 13.17 -2.79 2.60
N SER A 300 13.64 -1.71 3.25
CA SER A 300 13.37 -0.31 2.89
C SER A 300 14.04 0.10 1.57
N VAL A 301 13.68 1.28 1.07
CA VAL A 301 14.37 1.95 -0.05
C VAL A 301 15.58 2.74 0.43
N LEU A 302 16.52 3.01 -0.47
CA LEU A 302 17.66 3.89 -0.23
C LEU A 302 17.54 5.11 -1.15
N CYS A 303 17.27 6.29 -0.60
CA CYS A 303 16.92 7.49 -1.35
C CYS A 303 17.88 8.65 -1.08
N PHE A 304 18.53 9.15 -2.13
CA PHE A 304 19.46 10.28 -2.07
C PHE A 304 19.02 11.42 -2.97
N VAL A 305 19.06 12.64 -2.44
CA VAL A 305 18.85 13.90 -3.17
C VAL A 305 20.13 14.71 -3.05
N ILE A 306 20.87 14.90 -4.14
CA ILE A 306 22.26 15.36 -4.08
C ILE A 306 22.44 16.62 -4.94
N ASP A 307 22.89 17.68 -4.30
CA ASP A 307 23.39 18.88 -4.98
C ASP A 307 24.67 18.54 -5.77
N THR A 308 24.70 18.91 -7.04
CA THR A 308 25.79 18.62 -7.98
C THR A 308 26.59 19.86 -8.39
N THR A 309 26.40 20.97 -7.71
CA THR A 309 27.10 22.24 -7.94
C THR A 309 28.62 22.12 -7.68
N GLY A 310 29.39 23.09 -8.18
CA GLY A 310 30.86 23.04 -8.13
C GLY A 310 31.48 22.92 -6.73
N SER A 311 30.78 23.34 -5.67
CA SER A 311 31.25 23.25 -4.27
C SER A 311 31.09 21.84 -3.67
N MET A 312 30.24 20.98 -4.24
CA MET A 312 29.80 19.71 -3.65
C MET A 312 30.77 18.52 -3.85
N SER A 313 32.01 18.74 -4.29
CA SER A 313 32.94 17.64 -4.65
C SER A 313 33.18 16.65 -3.50
N ASP A 314 33.43 17.14 -2.29
CA ASP A 314 33.69 16.30 -1.12
C ASP A 314 32.41 15.58 -0.65
N ASP A 315 31.29 16.29 -0.69
CA ASP A 315 29.97 15.82 -0.31
C ASP A 315 29.49 14.68 -1.22
N ILE A 316 29.64 14.82 -2.55
CA ILE A 316 29.35 13.79 -3.55
C ILE A 316 30.25 12.56 -3.33
N ALA A 317 31.54 12.77 -3.04
CA ALA A 317 32.46 11.66 -2.78
C ALA A 317 32.03 10.85 -1.55
N GLU A 318 31.59 11.53 -0.49
CA GLU A 318 31.10 10.86 0.72
C GLU A 318 29.74 10.17 0.49
N ALA A 319 28.81 10.78 -0.26
CA ALA A 319 27.55 10.15 -0.64
C ALA A 319 27.77 8.86 -1.45
N LYS A 320 28.74 8.85 -2.39
CA LYS A 320 29.18 7.64 -3.09
C LYS A 320 29.72 6.60 -2.12
N ARG A 321 30.62 6.99 -1.21
CA ARG A 321 31.25 6.07 -0.25
C ARG A 321 30.21 5.38 0.64
N ILE A 322 29.32 6.13 1.29
CA ILE A 322 28.33 5.57 2.22
C ILE A 322 27.26 4.75 1.48
N SER A 323 26.82 5.17 0.30
CA SER A 323 25.87 4.39 -0.49
C SER A 323 26.45 3.04 -0.90
N PHE A 324 27.73 2.99 -1.30
CA PHE A 324 28.40 1.75 -1.67
C PHE A 324 28.54 0.83 -0.46
N GLU A 325 28.93 1.36 0.69
CA GLU A 325 29.01 0.62 1.95
C GLU A 325 27.66 -0.03 2.35
N ILE A 326 26.57 0.73 2.26
CA ILE A 326 25.22 0.22 2.56
C ILE A 326 24.80 -0.85 1.55
N ILE A 327 25.05 -0.63 0.26
CA ILE A 327 24.69 -1.58 -0.80
C ILE A 327 25.46 -2.89 -0.65
N ASP A 328 26.79 -2.81 -0.50
CA ASP A 328 27.66 -3.98 -0.46
C ASP A 328 27.47 -4.81 0.82
N SER A 329 27.10 -4.17 1.93
CA SER A 329 26.80 -4.90 3.17
C SER A 329 25.48 -5.67 3.14
N LYS A 330 24.58 -5.36 2.18
CA LYS A 330 23.21 -5.92 2.12
C LYS A 330 22.93 -6.77 0.89
N ARG A 331 23.66 -6.56 -0.20
CA ARG A 331 23.47 -7.28 -1.48
C ARG A 331 23.48 -8.79 -1.27
N GLY A 332 22.51 -9.49 -1.85
CA GLY A 332 22.37 -10.95 -1.72
C GLY A 332 21.89 -11.44 -0.35
N THR A 333 21.50 -10.54 0.55
CA THR A 333 20.91 -10.87 1.85
C THR A 333 19.42 -10.52 1.88
N GLN A 334 18.69 -10.99 2.89
CA GLN A 334 17.29 -10.58 3.12
C GLN A 334 17.14 -9.06 3.40
N GLN A 335 18.23 -8.36 3.70
CA GLN A 335 18.22 -6.91 3.95
C GLN A 335 18.54 -6.09 2.69
N GLU A 336 18.75 -6.73 1.53
CA GLU A 336 18.98 -6.04 0.26
C GLU A 336 17.82 -5.09 -0.06
N THR A 337 18.15 -3.82 -0.28
CA THR A 337 17.21 -2.71 -0.54
C THR A 337 16.22 -3.04 -1.66
N SER A 338 14.94 -2.72 -1.44
CA SER A 338 13.86 -3.04 -2.39
C SER A 338 13.90 -2.18 -3.66
N ALA A 339 14.37 -0.94 -3.54
CA ALA A 339 14.67 -0.02 -4.64
C ALA A 339 15.67 1.07 -4.20
N TYR A 340 16.43 1.57 -5.16
CA TYR A 340 17.38 2.67 -5.01
C TYR A 340 16.88 3.89 -5.78
N ILE A 341 16.88 5.04 -5.12
CA ILE A 341 16.39 6.31 -5.66
C ILE A 341 17.51 7.36 -5.58
N LEU A 342 17.80 8.01 -6.71
CA LEU A 342 18.76 9.09 -6.80
C LEU A 342 18.13 10.28 -7.55
N VAL A 343 18.20 11.46 -6.94
CA VAL A 343 17.78 12.71 -7.56
C VAL A 343 18.94 13.72 -7.46
N PRO A 344 19.73 13.91 -8.53
CA PRO A 344 20.67 15.02 -8.57
C PRO A 344 19.91 16.34 -8.76
N PHE A 345 20.45 17.44 -8.24
CA PHE A 345 19.98 18.78 -8.58
C PHE A 345 21.14 19.77 -8.73
N ASN A 346 20.91 20.86 -9.43
CA ASN A 346 21.85 21.92 -9.75
C ASN A 346 21.08 23.24 -9.96
N ASP A 347 21.73 24.25 -10.55
CA ASP A 347 21.11 25.45 -11.09
C ASP A 347 21.65 25.73 -12.50
N PRO A 348 20.76 25.88 -13.52
CA PRO A 348 19.30 26.07 -13.45
C PRO A 348 18.45 24.79 -13.50
N ASP A 349 19.05 23.60 -13.47
CA ASP A 349 18.36 22.33 -13.73
C ASP A 349 18.32 21.40 -12.51
N PHE A 350 17.30 20.56 -12.41
CA PHE A 350 17.21 19.49 -11.41
C PHE A 350 16.73 18.17 -12.02
N GLY A 351 17.03 17.06 -11.34
CA GLY A 351 16.81 15.72 -11.87
C GLY A 351 17.82 15.32 -12.95
N PRO A 352 17.55 14.27 -13.72
CA PRO A 352 16.33 13.44 -13.68
C PRO A 352 16.27 12.53 -12.44
N LEU A 353 15.06 12.14 -12.05
CA LEU A 353 14.83 11.06 -11.08
C LEU A 353 15.34 9.73 -11.66
N ILE A 354 16.20 9.04 -10.90
CA ILE A 354 16.64 7.68 -11.19
C ILE A 354 16.06 6.76 -10.11
N MET A 355 15.24 5.80 -10.50
CA MET A 355 14.71 4.75 -9.63
C MET A 355 15.00 3.40 -10.26
N THR A 356 15.70 2.53 -9.54
CA THR A 356 16.05 1.20 -10.02
C THR A 356 16.01 0.20 -8.88
N THR A 357 15.76 -1.07 -9.20
CA THR A 357 15.92 -2.17 -8.24
C THR A 357 17.21 -2.94 -8.43
N ASP A 358 18.03 -2.50 -9.39
CA ASP A 358 19.36 -3.06 -9.67
C ASP A 358 20.42 -2.18 -8.99
N ALA A 359 21.16 -2.80 -8.08
CA ALA A 359 22.17 -2.13 -7.30
C ALA A 359 23.37 -1.65 -8.15
N ASP A 360 23.71 -2.34 -9.24
CA ASP A 360 24.81 -1.95 -10.13
C ASP A 360 24.41 -0.75 -10.98
N ILE A 361 23.18 -0.72 -11.51
CA ILE A 361 22.64 0.46 -12.21
C ILE A 361 22.68 1.70 -11.31
N PHE A 362 22.31 1.55 -10.03
CA PHE A 362 22.39 2.66 -9.08
C PHE A 362 23.83 3.11 -8.83
N LYS A 363 24.74 2.16 -8.57
CA LYS A 363 26.17 2.48 -8.36
C LYS A 363 26.80 3.20 -9.54
N ASP A 364 26.48 2.76 -10.76
CA ASP A 364 26.92 3.43 -11.99
C ASP A 364 26.32 4.83 -12.11
N SER A 365 25.06 4.99 -11.75
CA SER A 365 24.35 6.28 -11.80
C SER A 365 24.94 7.29 -10.82
N ILE A 366 25.13 6.90 -9.55
CA ILE A 366 25.72 7.80 -8.55
C ILE A 366 27.20 8.08 -8.86
N ASN A 367 27.95 7.11 -9.39
CA ASN A 367 29.36 7.31 -9.79
C ASN A 367 29.54 8.37 -10.88
N LYS A 368 28.56 8.52 -11.79
CA LYS A 368 28.57 9.54 -12.85
C LYS A 368 28.41 10.96 -12.33
N LEU A 369 27.95 11.16 -11.10
CA LEU A 369 27.84 12.49 -10.52
C LEU A 369 29.21 13.15 -10.38
N SER A 370 29.31 14.40 -10.81
CA SER A 370 30.49 15.25 -10.64
C SER A 370 30.07 16.66 -10.24
N ALA A 371 30.82 17.28 -9.33
CA ALA A 371 30.59 18.65 -8.92
C ALA A 371 30.96 19.62 -10.07
N SER A 372 29.99 20.36 -10.57
CA SER A 372 30.19 21.36 -11.62
C SER A 372 29.04 22.35 -11.70
N GLY A 373 29.26 23.51 -12.31
CA GLY A 373 28.20 24.50 -12.52
C GLY A 373 27.67 25.10 -11.21
N GLY A 374 26.36 25.37 -11.18
CA GLY A 374 25.66 26.01 -10.05
C GLY A 374 25.33 27.48 -10.24
N GLY A 375 25.46 28.01 -11.46
CA GLY A 375 25.03 29.37 -11.82
C GLY A 375 25.29 30.42 -10.75
N ASP A 376 24.20 30.89 -10.14
CA ASP A 376 24.19 31.70 -8.93
C ASP A 376 23.61 30.94 -7.73
N ILE A 377 24.22 31.12 -6.56
CA ILE A 377 23.62 30.72 -5.28
C ILE A 377 22.42 31.65 -5.04
N PRO A 378 21.20 31.15 -4.76
CA PRO A 378 20.83 29.80 -4.24
C PRO A 378 20.50 28.67 -5.27
N GLU A 379 20.25 27.43 -4.81
CA GLU A 379 20.08 26.20 -5.64
C GLU A 379 18.66 25.57 -5.60
N LEU A 380 18.31 24.66 -6.51
CA LEU A 380 16.94 24.08 -6.65
C LEU A 380 16.67 22.83 -5.79
N SER A 381 17.00 22.89 -4.50
CA SER A 381 16.96 21.74 -3.59
C SER A 381 15.54 21.22 -3.32
N LEU A 382 14.52 22.09 -3.26
CA LEU A 382 13.16 21.65 -2.96
C LEU A 382 12.50 20.95 -4.15
N SER A 383 12.83 21.33 -5.38
CA SER A 383 12.37 20.66 -6.60
C SER A 383 12.95 19.24 -6.68
N GLY A 384 14.24 19.07 -6.35
CA GLY A 384 14.84 17.74 -6.21
C GLY A 384 14.18 16.90 -5.11
N LEU A 385 13.88 17.50 -3.96
CA LEU A 385 13.19 16.83 -2.86
C LEU A 385 11.74 16.46 -3.21
N GLN A 386 11.05 17.28 -4.01
CA GLN A 386 9.71 16.97 -4.50
C GLN A 386 9.70 15.66 -5.30
N LEU A 387 10.61 15.50 -6.26
CA LEU A 387 10.73 14.27 -7.07
C LEU A 387 10.98 13.04 -6.19
N ALA A 388 11.79 13.17 -5.14
CA ALA A 388 12.06 12.09 -4.21
C ALA A 388 10.82 11.71 -3.37
N LEU A 389 10.09 12.69 -2.84
CA LEU A 389 8.90 12.48 -2.03
C LEU A 389 7.73 11.88 -2.83
N THR A 390 7.58 12.21 -4.11
CA THR A 390 6.50 11.64 -4.93
C THR A 390 6.83 10.24 -5.43
N ALA A 391 8.11 9.94 -5.68
CA ALA A 391 8.58 8.64 -6.15
C ALA A 391 8.80 7.59 -5.05
N ALA A 392 9.28 8.00 -3.88
CA ALA A 392 9.56 7.07 -2.79
C ALA A 392 8.27 6.45 -2.23
N PRO A 393 8.28 5.17 -1.81
CA PRO A 393 7.18 4.60 -1.06
C PRO A 393 6.87 5.40 0.21
N PRO A 394 5.62 5.42 0.70
CA PRO A 394 5.30 6.04 1.98
C PRO A 394 6.20 5.56 3.12
N SER A 395 6.47 6.43 4.09
CA SER A 395 7.33 6.18 5.25
C SER A 395 8.80 5.86 4.91
N SER A 396 9.30 6.39 3.79
CA SER A 396 10.71 6.26 3.41
C SER A 396 11.63 7.25 4.13
N GLU A 397 12.90 6.87 4.29
CA GLU A 397 13.98 7.77 4.72
C GLU A 397 14.64 8.39 3.47
N ILE A 398 14.74 9.72 3.43
CA ILE A 398 15.29 10.50 2.32
C ILE A 398 16.46 11.34 2.83
N PHE A 399 17.62 11.23 2.16
CA PHE A 399 18.84 11.93 2.55
C PHE A 399 19.19 13.02 1.55
N VAL A 400 19.17 14.28 1.99
CA VAL A 400 19.43 15.46 1.15
C VAL A 400 20.83 16.00 1.47
N PHE A 401 21.67 16.18 0.46
CA PHE A 401 23.02 16.76 0.59
C PHE A 401 23.08 18.10 -0.14
N THR A 402 23.47 19.18 0.56
CA THR A 402 23.70 20.52 -0.03
C THR A 402 24.54 21.40 0.88
N ASP A 403 25.21 22.39 0.30
CA ASP A 403 25.92 23.46 1.02
C ASP A 403 25.35 24.86 0.73
N ALA A 404 24.16 24.93 0.10
CA ALA A 404 23.55 26.16 -0.38
C ALA A 404 22.08 26.35 0.07
N PRO A 405 21.58 27.61 0.13
CA PRO A 405 20.17 27.89 0.36
C PRO A 405 19.29 27.39 -0.80
N ALA A 406 17.98 27.24 -0.56
CA ALA A 406 17.02 26.87 -1.59
C ALA A 406 16.51 28.09 -2.37
N LYS A 407 16.72 28.12 -3.69
CA LYS A 407 16.19 29.12 -4.64
C LYS A 407 14.68 29.01 -4.81
N ASP A 408 14.18 27.78 -4.69
CA ASP A 408 12.79 27.39 -4.82
C ASP A 408 12.07 27.29 -3.47
N SER A 409 12.44 28.14 -2.51
CA SER A 409 11.84 28.18 -1.16
C SER A 409 10.32 28.38 -1.14
N TYR A 410 9.74 28.87 -2.24
CA TYR A 410 8.29 28.97 -2.43
C TYR A 410 7.59 27.59 -2.44
N LEU A 411 8.33 26.49 -2.61
CA LEU A 411 7.81 25.12 -2.53
C LEU A 411 7.70 24.59 -1.08
N LYS A 412 8.08 25.37 -0.05
CA LYS A 412 8.08 24.91 1.35
C LYS A 412 6.78 24.22 1.75
N SER A 413 5.63 24.81 1.41
CA SER A 413 4.31 24.28 1.73
C SER A 413 3.99 22.99 0.96
N THR A 414 4.33 22.94 -0.33
CA THR A 414 4.23 21.73 -1.16
C THR A 414 5.07 20.58 -0.59
N ILE A 415 6.32 20.84 -0.20
CA ILE A 415 7.19 19.82 0.42
C ILE A 415 6.66 19.38 1.78
N THR A 416 6.13 20.32 2.58
CA THR A 416 5.52 19.99 3.88
C THR A 416 4.29 19.09 3.69
N ALA A 417 3.42 19.40 2.73
CA ALA A 417 2.25 18.58 2.38
C ALA A 417 2.66 17.17 1.97
N LEU A 418 3.70 17.03 1.13
CA LEU A 418 4.21 15.74 0.69
C LEU A 418 4.87 14.94 1.82
N ILE A 419 5.62 15.59 2.71
CA ILE A 419 6.19 14.98 3.92
C ILE A 419 5.08 14.40 4.80
N GLU A 420 4.04 15.18 5.08
CA GLU A 420 2.95 14.77 5.95
C GLU A 420 2.08 13.67 5.32
N SER A 421 1.72 13.80 4.03
CA SER A 421 0.92 12.81 3.30
C SER A 421 1.65 11.47 3.14
N THR A 422 2.93 11.49 2.73
CA THR A 422 3.74 10.28 2.57
C THR A 422 4.29 9.73 3.88
N LYS A 423 4.27 10.54 4.95
CA LYS A 423 4.89 10.23 6.24
C LYS A 423 6.40 9.92 6.12
N SER A 424 7.07 10.47 5.11
CA SER A 424 8.50 10.25 4.87
C SER A 424 9.36 11.10 5.79
N VAL A 425 10.53 10.56 6.16
CA VAL A 425 11.51 11.21 7.05
C VAL A 425 12.61 11.83 6.18
N VAL A 426 12.89 13.13 6.36
CA VAL A 426 13.88 13.85 5.54
C VAL A 426 15.04 14.32 6.40
N THR A 427 16.23 13.76 6.15
CA THR A 427 17.47 14.14 6.82
C THR A 427 18.34 14.97 5.89
N PHE A 428 18.65 16.20 6.30
CA PHE A 428 19.50 17.14 5.57
C PHE A 428 20.94 17.07 6.11
N MET A 429 21.88 16.78 5.23
CA MET A 429 23.32 16.90 5.45
C MET A 429 23.76 18.25 4.89
N LEU A 430 23.93 19.23 5.78
CA LEU A 430 24.24 20.62 5.45
C LEU A 430 25.72 20.89 5.73
N THR A 431 26.50 21.16 4.68
CA THR A 431 27.90 21.58 4.85
C THR A 431 28.07 23.10 4.71
N ASP A 432 29.23 23.62 5.09
CA ASP A 432 29.63 25.04 5.08
C ASP A 432 28.88 26.04 6.00
N VAL A 433 27.81 25.65 6.72
CA VAL A 433 27.11 26.52 7.70
C VAL A 433 28.05 27.08 8.79
N LEU A 434 28.97 26.24 9.27
CA LEU A 434 29.86 26.56 10.40
C LEU A 434 31.05 27.46 10.02
N ALA A 435 31.40 27.58 8.74
CA ALA A 435 32.50 28.44 8.27
C ALA A 435 32.16 29.93 8.43
N SER A 436 30.88 30.29 8.35
CA SER A 436 30.36 31.64 8.57
C SER A 436 30.69 32.21 9.96
N ARG A 437 30.75 31.34 11.00
CA ARG A 437 31.01 31.75 12.40
C ARG A 437 32.46 32.23 12.64
N ARG A 438 33.45 31.75 11.89
CA ARG A 438 34.85 32.16 12.05
C ARG A 438 35.18 33.50 11.38
N ARG A 439 34.52 33.85 10.28
CA ARG A 439 34.84 35.06 9.48
C ARG A 439 34.28 36.37 10.04
N ARG A 440 33.33 36.34 10.99
CA ARG A 440 32.80 37.57 11.64
C ARG A 440 33.84 38.37 12.45
N ARG A 441 35.08 37.88 12.59
CA ARG A 441 36.21 38.61 13.22
C ARG A 441 37.09 39.40 12.24
N GLY A 442 36.85 39.36 10.93
CA GLY A 442 37.62 40.12 9.94
C GLY A 442 36.71 40.86 8.96
N ALA A 443 36.71 42.18 9.01
CA ALA A 443 35.93 43.03 8.12
C ALA A 443 36.48 42.97 6.68
N GLN A 444 35.70 42.43 5.74
CA GLN A 444 35.56 42.99 4.38
C GLN A 444 34.37 42.33 3.64
N ARG A 445 33.55 43.18 3.02
CA ARG A 445 32.37 42.85 2.21
C ARG A 445 32.77 41.95 1.04
N SER A 446 32.52 40.65 1.17
CA SER A 446 32.38 39.71 0.06
C SER A 446 31.02 39.03 0.26
N THR A 447 30.18 39.06 -0.77
CA THR A 447 28.89 38.37 -0.83
C THR A 447 29.07 36.93 -0.35
N SER A 448 28.41 36.56 0.75
CA SER A 448 28.62 35.28 1.42
C SER A 448 28.17 34.13 0.51
N ARG A 449 29.12 33.40 -0.08
CA ARG A 449 28.91 32.15 -0.84
C ARG A 449 28.60 30.94 0.06
N SER A 450 27.93 31.15 1.20
CA SER A 450 27.86 30.16 2.29
C SER A 450 26.50 30.22 2.98
N LEU A 451 25.93 29.04 3.26
CA LEU A 451 24.63 28.86 3.91
C LEU A 451 24.58 29.55 5.27
N SER A 452 23.73 30.58 5.41
CA SER A 452 23.58 31.30 6.68
C SER A 452 22.67 30.54 7.66
N GLN A 453 22.68 30.93 8.94
CA GLN A 453 21.80 30.29 9.94
C GLN A 453 20.30 30.51 9.63
N SER A 454 19.93 31.63 9.01
CA SER A 454 18.55 31.88 8.57
C SER A 454 18.17 31.01 7.38
N ASP A 455 19.11 30.75 6.48
CA ASP A 455 18.86 29.88 5.33
C ASP A 455 18.71 28.42 5.78
N ALA A 456 19.53 27.99 6.73
CA ALA A 456 19.42 26.67 7.35
C ALA A 456 18.08 26.44 8.08
N GLN A 457 17.39 27.50 8.50
CA GLN A 457 16.10 27.39 9.20
C GLN A 457 15.03 26.69 8.35
N LEU A 458 15.02 26.92 7.03
CA LEU A 458 14.11 26.24 6.12
C LEU A 458 14.27 24.72 6.19
N TYR A 459 15.51 24.24 6.07
CA TYR A 459 15.83 22.81 6.17
C TYR A 459 15.57 22.25 7.57
N GLN A 460 15.84 23.02 8.62
CA GLN A 460 15.51 22.64 10.01
C GLN A 460 14.00 22.48 10.23
N ASP A 461 13.17 23.35 9.65
CA ASP A 461 11.71 23.26 9.73
C ASP A 461 11.19 22.01 9.01
N LEU A 462 11.69 21.73 7.80
CA LEU A 462 11.31 20.53 7.03
C LEU A 462 11.78 19.24 7.69
N ALA A 463 13.01 19.22 8.22
CA ALA A 463 13.51 18.11 9.03
C ALA A 463 12.62 17.87 10.26
N ARG A 464 12.20 18.94 10.94
CA ARG A 464 11.31 18.83 12.11
C ARG A 464 9.95 18.24 11.74
N ALA A 465 9.31 18.76 10.69
CA ALA A 465 7.99 18.28 10.26
C ALA A 465 8.03 16.79 9.89
N SER A 466 9.10 16.35 9.24
CA SER A 466 9.33 14.95 8.86
C SER A 466 9.85 14.05 10.00
N GLY A 467 10.18 14.61 11.17
CA GLY A 467 10.93 13.92 12.24
C GLY A 467 12.34 13.46 11.83
N GLY A 468 12.85 14.02 10.73
CA GLY A 468 14.22 13.90 10.29
C GLY A 468 15.16 14.88 10.99
N GLN A 469 16.39 14.97 10.49
CA GLN A 469 17.48 15.69 11.16
C GLN A 469 18.08 16.72 10.21
N ALA A 470 18.38 17.92 10.71
CA ALA A 470 19.18 18.90 9.99
C ALA A 470 20.59 18.92 10.59
N ILE A 471 21.48 18.14 9.97
CA ILE A 471 22.84 17.89 10.45
C ILE A 471 23.77 18.90 9.79
N GLU A 472 24.21 19.88 10.57
CA GLU A 472 25.15 20.92 10.17
C GLU A 472 26.57 20.49 10.52
N VAL A 473 27.41 20.24 9.51
CA VAL A 473 28.76 19.70 9.69
C VAL A 473 29.80 20.39 8.81
N THR A 474 31.07 20.21 9.15
CA THR A 474 32.17 20.61 8.26
C THR A 474 32.37 19.54 7.19
N LYS A 475 32.90 19.90 6.02
CA LYS A 475 33.20 18.92 4.96
C LYS A 475 34.14 17.80 5.46
N SER A 476 35.09 18.13 6.34
CA SER A 476 36.01 17.13 6.94
C SER A 476 35.35 16.18 7.93
N ASP A 477 34.24 16.58 8.56
CA ASP A 477 33.52 15.75 9.55
C ASP A 477 32.30 15.05 8.93
N LEU A 478 32.02 15.25 7.63
CA LEU A 478 30.83 14.72 6.97
C LEU A 478 30.77 13.19 7.03
N SER A 479 31.90 12.51 6.84
CA SER A 479 32.00 11.04 6.91
C SER A 479 31.67 10.45 8.29
N ILE A 480 31.76 11.27 9.35
CA ILE A 480 31.35 10.88 10.69
C ILE A 480 29.83 11.00 10.84
N ALA A 481 29.22 12.00 10.21
CA ALA A 481 27.79 12.27 10.27
C ALA A 481 26.95 11.31 9.40
N THR A 482 27.48 10.83 8.29
CA THR A 482 26.79 9.89 7.39
C THR A 482 26.51 8.52 8.01
N ALA A 483 27.06 8.22 9.19
CA ALA A 483 26.68 7.05 9.98
C ALA A 483 25.16 6.99 10.28
N VAL A 484 24.49 8.15 10.39
CA VAL A 484 23.02 8.21 10.56
C VAL A 484 22.28 7.57 9.39
N ILE A 485 22.84 7.62 8.18
CA ILE A 485 22.26 7.03 6.97
C ILE A 485 22.25 5.50 7.11
N ALA A 486 23.33 4.90 7.59
CA ALA A 486 23.41 3.46 7.81
C ALA A 486 22.43 2.98 8.89
N ASP A 487 22.26 3.75 9.96
CA ASP A 487 21.32 3.44 11.04
C ASP A 487 19.86 3.48 10.57
N SER A 488 19.46 4.58 9.91
CA SER A 488 18.09 4.78 9.42
C SER A 488 17.75 3.86 8.25
N SER A 489 18.76 3.47 7.46
CA SER A 489 18.57 2.52 6.36
C SER A 489 18.51 1.07 6.82
N ALA A 490 18.70 0.76 8.12
CA ALA A 490 18.65 -0.61 8.60
C ALA A 490 17.25 -1.22 8.51
N SER A 491 17.14 -2.55 8.61
CA SER A 491 15.84 -3.23 8.62
C SER A 491 15.08 -2.97 9.92
N ALA A 492 13.76 -2.85 9.81
CA ALA A 492 12.83 -2.75 10.94
C ALA A 492 13.15 -1.63 11.95
N VAL A 493 13.59 -0.47 11.44
CA VAL A 493 13.82 0.72 12.27
C VAL A 493 12.49 1.28 12.76
N VAL A 494 12.42 1.55 14.04
CA VAL A 494 11.27 2.16 14.72
C VAL A 494 11.71 3.37 15.53
N THR A 495 10.82 4.36 15.64
CA THR A 495 11.01 5.51 16.53
C THR A 495 10.44 5.16 17.91
N VAL A 496 11.28 5.27 18.94
CA VAL A 496 10.90 5.00 20.35
C VAL A 496 10.48 6.30 21.04
N PHE A 497 11.24 7.35 20.78
CA PHE A 497 11.04 8.67 21.38
C PHE A 497 11.60 9.75 20.46
N GLN A 498 10.87 10.85 20.30
CA GLN A 498 11.40 12.06 19.70
C GLN A 498 10.81 13.32 20.35
N ILE A 499 11.59 14.40 20.37
CA ILE A 499 11.12 15.69 20.85
C ILE A 499 11.97 16.83 20.28
N VAL A 500 11.36 18.00 20.17
CA VAL A 500 12.03 19.23 19.78
C VAL A 500 11.76 20.33 20.81
N ARG A 501 12.81 21.07 21.19
CA ARG A 501 12.75 22.20 22.10
C ARG A 501 13.19 23.46 21.39
N ASN A 502 12.22 24.33 21.11
CA ASN A 502 12.43 25.62 20.46
C ASN A 502 11.44 26.67 21.03
N PRO A 503 11.90 27.62 21.88
CA PRO A 503 13.28 27.88 22.28
C PRO A 503 13.87 26.75 23.15
N GLY A 504 15.20 26.69 23.23
CA GLY A 504 15.89 25.70 24.06
C GLY A 504 15.76 26.01 25.55
N ILE A 505 15.45 24.98 26.34
CA ILE A 505 15.41 25.04 27.81
C ILE A 505 16.07 23.77 28.40
N PRO A 506 16.73 23.87 29.57
CA PRO A 506 17.15 22.69 30.31
C PRO A 506 15.95 21.83 30.69
N ASP A 507 15.99 20.54 30.38
CA ASP A 507 14.84 19.65 30.54
C ASP A 507 15.27 18.19 30.68
N ASN A 508 14.35 17.36 31.20
CA ASN A 508 14.57 15.94 31.45
C ASN A 508 13.52 15.12 30.72
N PHE A 509 13.96 14.14 29.93
CA PHE A 509 13.10 13.29 29.12
C PHE A 509 13.22 11.84 29.55
N THR A 510 12.14 11.09 29.39
CA THR A 510 12.11 9.65 29.65
C THR A 510 11.65 8.88 28.42
N PHE A 511 12.19 7.69 28.22
CA PHE A 511 11.79 6.79 27.16
C PHE A 511 11.98 5.33 27.59
N THR A 512 11.15 4.44 27.06
CA THR A 512 11.16 3.02 27.44
C THR A 512 11.89 2.17 26.41
N VAL A 513 12.89 1.41 26.86
CA VAL A 513 13.57 0.38 26.04
C VAL A 513 13.04 -0.98 26.44
N ASP A 514 12.29 -1.64 25.55
CA ASP A 514 11.70 -2.96 25.78
C ASP A 514 12.56 -4.11 25.20
N GLY A 515 12.18 -5.35 25.53
CA GLY A 515 12.93 -6.56 25.18
C GLY A 515 12.94 -6.91 23.69
N SER A 516 12.10 -6.30 22.86
CA SER A 516 12.10 -6.51 21.40
C SER A 516 13.10 -5.61 20.66
N LEU A 517 13.56 -4.52 21.28
CA LEU A 517 14.47 -3.56 20.66
C LEU A 517 15.91 -4.07 20.58
N ARG A 518 16.56 -3.82 19.45
CA ARG A 518 17.99 -4.06 19.21
C ARG A 518 18.64 -2.80 18.64
N LYS A 519 19.96 -2.66 18.79
CA LYS A 519 20.78 -1.57 18.20
C LYS A 519 20.18 -0.17 18.45
N VAL A 520 19.83 0.12 19.70
CA VAL A 520 19.21 1.40 20.06
C VAL A 520 20.21 2.54 19.89
N THR A 521 19.81 3.57 19.15
CA THR A 521 20.64 4.73 18.84
C THR A 521 19.88 6.01 19.20
N LEU A 522 20.57 6.92 19.90
CA LEU A 522 20.05 8.20 20.32
C LEU A 522 20.81 9.32 19.60
N TYR A 523 20.06 10.18 18.92
CA TYR A 523 20.55 11.39 18.27
C TYR A 523 20.15 12.61 19.10
N ILE A 524 21.11 13.51 19.33
CA ILE A 524 20.85 14.84 19.84
C ILE A 524 21.39 15.83 18.81
N THR A 525 20.53 16.67 18.28
CA THR A 525 20.90 17.70 17.30
C THR A 525 20.71 19.07 17.93
N GLY A 526 21.77 19.85 18.05
CA GLY A 526 21.70 21.14 18.72
C GLY A 526 23.08 21.79 18.91
N ALA A 527 23.08 23.10 19.10
CA ALA A 527 24.30 23.86 19.38
C ALA A 527 24.61 23.86 20.89
N SER A 528 25.90 23.71 21.25
CA SER A 528 26.43 23.97 22.60
C SER A 528 25.57 23.42 23.76
N MET A 529 25.52 22.10 23.90
CA MET A 529 24.73 21.40 24.91
C MET A 529 25.56 20.39 25.71
N THR A 530 25.18 20.17 26.96
CA THR A 530 25.65 19.04 27.79
C THR A 530 24.48 18.13 28.14
N PHE A 531 24.74 16.85 28.36
CA PHE A 531 23.71 15.90 28.75
C PHE A 531 24.19 14.89 29.77
N ASN A 532 23.25 14.28 30.48
CA ASN A 532 23.46 13.12 31.33
C ASN A 532 22.42 12.05 30.98
N LEU A 533 22.88 10.86 30.59
CA LEU A 533 22.05 9.70 30.30
C LEU A 533 22.03 8.80 31.54
N THR A 534 20.86 8.35 31.96
CA THR A 534 20.67 7.46 33.11
C THR A 534 19.87 6.24 32.70
N SER A 535 20.38 5.06 33.03
CA SER A 535 19.75 3.77 32.77
C SER A 535 18.67 3.42 33.81
N PRO A 536 17.83 2.40 33.55
CA PRO A 536 16.83 1.92 34.52
C PRO A 536 17.45 1.44 35.84
N THR A 537 18.72 1.04 35.82
CA THR A 537 19.46 0.57 37.01
C THR A 537 20.12 1.71 37.80
N GLY A 538 19.97 2.96 37.36
CA GLY A 538 20.52 4.14 38.03
C GLY A 538 21.97 4.46 37.66
N VAL A 539 22.61 3.69 36.78
CA VAL A 539 23.92 4.04 36.21
C VAL A 539 23.76 5.27 35.30
N SER A 540 24.68 6.24 35.39
CA SER A 540 24.68 7.46 34.57
C SER A 540 25.95 7.61 33.74
N GLN A 541 25.83 8.29 32.59
CA GLN A 541 26.94 8.67 31.70
C GLN A 541 26.76 10.11 31.22
N SER A 542 27.79 10.93 31.40
CA SER A 542 27.76 12.34 30.99
C SER A 542 28.32 12.59 29.59
N SER A 543 28.02 13.74 29.01
CA SER A 543 28.46 14.15 27.66
C SER A 543 29.98 14.32 27.46
N SER A 544 30.78 14.25 28.53
CA SER A 544 32.25 14.25 28.48
C SER A 544 32.84 12.86 28.22
N GLN A 545 32.09 11.79 28.51
CA GLN A 545 32.53 10.41 28.33
C GLN A 545 32.16 9.92 26.92
N THR A 546 33.16 9.86 26.02
CA THR A 546 32.98 9.38 24.64
C THR A 546 32.75 7.88 24.55
N THR A 547 33.29 7.13 25.49
CA THR A 547 32.98 5.70 25.69
C THR A 547 32.71 5.52 27.17
N GLY A 548 31.47 5.15 27.51
CA GLY A 548 31.05 4.96 28.89
C GLY A 548 30.23 3.68 29.06
N PRO A 549 29.73 3.43 30.28
CA PRO A 549 29.03 2.19 30.60
C PRO A 549 27.66 2.05 29.90
N LEU A 550 27.11 3.15 29.38
CA LEU A 550 25.77 3.16 28.79
C LEU A 550 25.77 3.32 27.28
N ALA A 551 26.77 4.01 26.71
CA ALA A 551 26.82 4.28 25.29
C ALA A 551 28.23 4.65 24.78
N SER A 552 28.44 4.44 23.48
CA SER A 552 29.52 5.09 22.73
C SER A 552 28.99 6.35 22.04
N LEU A 553 29.66 7.49 22.24
CA LEU A 553 29.28 8.81 21.74
C LEU A 553 30.21 9.27 20.62
N ILE A 554 29.61 9.63 19.48
CA ILE A 554 30.25 10.28 18.33
C ILE A 554 29.75 11.73 18.23
N LYS A 555 30.65 12.65 17.86
CA LYS A 555 30.37 14.08 17.68
C LYS A 555 30.72 14.49 16.25
N ALA A 556 29.76 15.06 15.53
CA ALA A 556 29.98 15.64 14.21
C ALA A 556 29.16 16.94 14.10
N GLY A 557 29.81 18.10 13.99
CA GLY A 557 29.13 19.39 13.97
C GLY A 557 28.10 19.57 15.09
N ASN A 558 26.83 19.79 14.74
CA ASN A 558 25.70 19.92 15.69
C ASN A 558 25.10 18.56 16.14
N LEU A 559 25.55 17.43 15.60
CA LEU A 559 25.06 16.10 15.91
C LEU A 559 25.87 15.43 17.04
N ARG A 560 25.14 14.81 17.97
CA ARG A 560 25.65 13.84 18.95
C ARG A 560 24.93 12.53 18.73
N ARG A 561 25.67 11.50 18.32
CA ARG A 561 25.16 10.15 18.07
C ARG A 561 25.64 9.21 19.17
N LEU A 562 24.71 8.61 19.90
CA LEU A 562 24.98 7.68 20.98
C LEU A 562 24.46 6.29 20.57
N SER A 563 25.34 5.30 20.48
CA SER A 563 24.92 3.89 20.36
C SER A 563 24.82 3.29 21.76
N LEU A 564 23.60 2.94 22.19
CA LEU A 564 23.32 2.51 23.55
C LEU A 564 23.70 1.03 23.74
N SER A 565 24.26 0.74 24.92
CA SER A 565 24.50 -0.61 25.41
C SER A 565 23.27 -1.05 26.21
N THR A 566 22.36 -1.79 25.55
CA THR A 566 21.06 -2.15 26.12
C THR A 566 21.00 -3.54 26.74
N ASP A 567 22.10 -4.30 26.71
CA ASP A 567 22.15 -5.67 27.23
C ASP A 567 21.80 -5.67 28.72
N ASN A 568 20.71 -6.35 29.09
CA ASN A 568 20.13 -6.38 30.43
C ASN A 568 19.69 -5.02 31.02
N GLN A 569 19.43 -4.00 30.19
CA GLN A 569 19.01 -2.66 30.60
C GLN A 569 17.63 -2.27 30.02
N THR A 570 16.68 -3.21 30.00
CA THR A 570 15.29 -2.93 29.62
C THR A 570 14.57 -2.12 30.71
N GLY A 571 13.73 -1.17 30.33
CA GLY A 571 12.96 -0.33 31.25
C GLY A 571 13.00 1.15 30.88
N SER A 572 12.71 2.00 31.87
CA SER A 572 12.67 3.45 31.68
C SER A 572 14.07 4.07 31.77
N TRP A 573 14.50 4.67 30.66
CA TRP A 573 15.73 5.46 30.55
C TRP A 573 15.41 6.94 30.71
N GLN A 574 16.36 7.71 31.22
CA GLN A 574 16.24 9.15 31.36
C GLN A 574 17.41 9.86 30.69
N ILE A 575 17.12 10.95 29.98
CA ILE A 575 18.15 11.86 29.45
C ILE A 575 17.86 13.28 29.92
N SER A 576 18.83 13.87 30.61
CA SER A 576 18.83 15.26 31.04
C SER A 576 19.65 16.08 30.04
N ILE A 577 19.04 17.09 29.42
CA ILE A 577 19.72 18.03 28.52
C ILE A 577 19.81 19.39 29.21
N ASN A 578 21.01 19.96 29.22
CA ASN A 578 21.24 21.33 29.66
C ASN A 578 21.65 22.18 28.45
N SER A 579 20.69 22.90 27.88
CA SER A 579 20.87 23.81 26.75
C SER A 579 19.82 24.92 26.77
N ASN A 580 20.26 26.16 26.55
CA ASN A 580 19.37 27.30 26.28
C ASN A 580 19.23 27.58 24.77
N SER A 581 19.97 26.84 23.94
CA SER A 581 19.84 26.88 22.48
C SER A 581 18.89 25.78 22.01
N PRO A 582 18.15 25.96 20.91
CA PRO A 582 17.25 24.93 20.40
C PRO A 582 17.96 23.58 20.18
N TYR A 583 17.25 22.50 20.50
CA TYR A 583 17.74 21.14 20.31
C TYR A 583 16.61 20.17 19.99
N SER A 584 16.96 19.02 19.41
CA SER A 584 16.08 17.88 19.24
C SER A 584 16.73 16.60 19.75
N ILE A 585 15.90 15.67 20.22
CA ILE A 585 16.30 14.32 20.61
C ILE A 585 15.48 13.35 19.77
N LYS A 586 16.12 12.32 19.21
CA LYS A 586 15.44 11.20 18.55
C LYS A 586 16.10 9.90 18.99
N VAL A 587 15.30 8.94 19.44
CA VAL A 587 15.71 7.60 19.84
C VAL A 587 15.07 6.62 18.87
N ILE A 588 15.92 5.88 18.18
CA ILE A 588 15.51 4.81 17.27
C ILE A 588 16.05 3.46 17.73
N GLY A 589 15.46 2.37 17.25
CA GLY A 589 15.99 1.02 17.40
C GLY A 589 15.42 0.10 16.33
N GLN A 590 15.87 -1.15 16.33
CA GLN A 590 15.35 -2.19 15.43
C GLN A 590 14.35 -3.08 16.19
N SER A 591 13.14 -3.24 15.65
CA SER A 591 12.08 -4.04 16.23
C SER A 591 11.08 -4.43 15.14
N SER A 592 10.63 -5.69 15.12
CA SER A 592 9.50 -6.08 14.25
C SER A 592 8.21 -5.39 14.70
N VAL A 593 8.02 -5.19 16.01
CA VAL A 593 6.86 -4.51 16.58
C VAL A 593 6.90 -3.03 16.25
N SER A 594 5.94 -2.58 15.46
CA SER A 594 5.73 -1.20 15.04
C SER A 594 4.24 -0.92 14.81
N PHE A 595 3.87 0.27 14.35
CA PHE A 595 2.51 0.58 13.91
C PHE A 595 2.51 1.54 12.73
N VAL A 596 1.43 1.50 11.95
CA VAL A 596 1.12 2.47 10.90
C VAL A 596 -0.21 3.14 11.24
N PHE A 597 -0.41 4.37 10.78
CA PHE A 597 -1.64 5.11 11.07
C PHE A 597 -2.10 6.00 9.91
N TYR A 598 -3.40 6.27 9.86
CA TYR A 598 -4.05 7.15 8.89
C TYR A 598 -5.08 8.03 9.61
N LEU A 599 -5.15 9.30 9.22
CA LEU A 599 -6.26 10.17 9.62
C LEU A 599 -7.51 9.73 8.86
N VAL A 600 -8.62 9.55 9.56
CA VAL A 600 -9.90 9.18 8.97
C VAL A 600 -10.99 10.09 9.49
N GLU A 601 -11.96 10.41 8.64
CA GLU A 601 -13.13 11.21 9.00
C GLU A 601 -14.39 10.38 8.78
N ALA A 602 -15.31 10.46 9.74
CA ALA A 602 -16.64 9.91 9.57
C ALA A 602 -17.40 10.75 8.56
N TYR A 603 -18.14 10.11 7.66
CA TYR A 603 -19.03 10.81 6.75
C TYR A 603 -20.46 10.31 6.94
N GLU A 604 -21.40 11.25 6.88
CA GLU A 604 -22.82 10.96 6.99
C GLU A 604 -23.44 10.74 5.62
N GLY A 605 -24.44 9.88 5.59
CA GLY A 605 -25.29 9.67 4.43
C GLY A 605 -25.45 8.21 4.09
N ALA A 606 -26.19 8.03 3.02
CA ALA A 606 -25.98 7.07 1.98
C ALA A 606 -25.06 5.85 2.29
N HIS A 607 -23.75 6.04 2.23
CA HIS A 607 -22.72 5.00 2.41
C HIS A 607 -22.00 5.11 3.77
N GLY A 608 -22.62 5.74 4.77
CA GLY A 608 -21.95 6.32 5.93
C GLY A 608 -21.04 5.37 6.71
N ASP A 609 -19.74 5.69 6.75
CA ASP A 609 -18.72 5.01 7.54
C ASP A 609 -17.56 5.98 7.82
N PHE A 610 -16.35 5.67 7.40
CA PHE A 610 -15.19 6.56 7.48
C PHE A 610 -14.42 6.55 6.17
N ALA A 611 -13.78 7.68 5.85
CA ALA A 611 -12.92 7.82 4.68
C ALA A 611 -11.55 8.35 5.09
N LEU A 612 -10.54 8.12 4.24
CA LEU A 612 -9.23 8.72 4.40
C LEU A 612 -9.36 10.25 4.42
N LYS A 613 -8.83 10.87 5.46
CA LYS A 613 -8.74 12.33 5.56
C LYS A 613 -7.37 12.79 5.05
N GLU A 614 -7.38 13.36 3.85
CA GLU A 614 -6.21 14.07 3.31
C GLU A 614 -6.07 15.46 3.95
N GLY A 615 -4.82 15.91 4.07
CA GLY A 615 -4.51 17.18 4.70
C GLY A 615 -4.50 17.14 6.23
N ARG A 616 -4.43 18.33 6.83
CA ARG A 616 -4.33 18.52 8.27
C ARG A 616 -5.69 18.41 8.95
N PRO A 617 -5.76 17.85 10.18
CA PRO A 617 -6.95 17.88 10.99
C PRO A 617 -7.26 19.30 11.47
N ILE A 618 -8.54 19.55 11.76
CA ILE A 618 -9.02 20.84 12.24
C ILE A 618 -8.52 21.12 13.65
N SER A 619 -7.97 22.32 13.87
CA SER A 619 -7.51 22.76 15.19
C SER A 619 -8.65 22.87 16.20
N GLY A 620 -8.51 22.21 17.34
CA GLY A 620 -9.55 22.17 18.39
C GLY A 620 -10.77 21.31 18.06
N GLY A 621 -10.78 20.66 16.88
CA GLY A 621 -11.80 19.70 16.49
C GLY A 621 -11.53 18.30 17.01
N ASN A 622 -12.48 17.39 16.78
CA ASN A 622 -12.27 15.96 16.97
C ASN A 622 -11.41 15.41 15.83
N ALA A 623 -10.68 14.34 16.11
CA ALA A 623 -9.95 13.60 15.07
C ALA A 623 -10.10 12.10 15.32
N SER A 624 -10.05 11.33 14.23
CA SER A 624 -10.01 9.88 14.32
C SER A 624 -8.80 9.34 13.57
N LEU A 625 -8.17 8.29 14.13
CA LEU A 625 -7.06 7.59 13.54
C LEU A 625 -7.44 6.12 13.31
N LEU A 626 -7.13 5.61 12.12
CA LEU A 626 -7.03 4.18 11.88
C LEU A 626 -5.59 3.75 12.14
N VAL A 627 -5.37 2.89 13.13
CA VAL A 627 -4.05 2.42 13.56
C VAL A 627 -3.93 0.92 13.37
N SER A 628 -2.87 0.46 12.70
CA SER A 628 -2.57 -0.96 12.51
C SER A 628 -1.24 -1.31 13.17
N VAL A 629 -1.26 -2.23 14.13
CA VAL A 629 -0.07 -2.77 14.78
C VAL A 629 0.56 -3.85 13.90
N THR A 630 1.88 -3.86 13.82
CA THR A 630 2.66 -4.69 12.89
C THR A 630 3.75 -5.46 13.61
N GLY A 631 4.17 -6.59 13.02
CA GLY A 631 5.28 -7.43 13.47
C GLY A 631 5.13 -8.15 14.81
N SER A 632 3.95 -8.16 15.41
CA SER A 632 3.53 -9.11 16.44
C SER A 632 2.02 -9.32 16.44
N ASP A 633 1.61 -10.57 16.52
CA ASP A 633 0.20 -10.99 16.64
C ASP A 633 -0.23 -11.18 18.11
N THR A 634 0.71 -11.06 19.06
CA THR A 634 0.51 -11.33 20.50
C THR A 634 0.52 -10.07 21.36
N VAL A 635 0.86 -8.93 20.76
CA VAL A 635 0.92 -7.64 21.42
C VAL A 635 -0.49 -7.14 21.76
N LYS A 636 -0.67 -6.68 23.00
CA LYS A 636 -1.89 -6.01 23.45
C LYS A 636 -1.65 -4.52 23.53
N VAL A 637 -2.39 -3.75 22.74
CA VAL A 637 -2.36 -2.28 22.82
C VAL A 637 -3.12 -1.85 24.06
N SER A 638 -2.48 -1.04 24.90
CA SER A 638 -3.10 -0.49 26.11
C SER A 638 -3.57 0.95 25.89
N GLU A 639 -2.81 1.73 25.12
CA GLU A 639 -3.01 3.17 25.00
C GLU A 639 -2.46 3.69 23.67
N ILE A 640 -3.21 4.61 23.06
CA ILE A 640 -2.76 5.42 21.93
C ILE A 640 -3.02 6.87 22.30
N THR A 641 -1.96 7.67 22.30
CA THR A 641 -1.96 9.04 22.83
C THR A 641 -1.40 10.04 21.84
N LEU A 642 -1.94 11.27 21.89
CA LEU A 642 -1.38 12.42 21.20
C LEU A 642 -0.56 13.25 22.18
N PHE A 643 0.67 13.56 21.80
CA PHE A 643 1.55 14.46 22.55
C PHE A 643 1.80 15.71 21.74
N ASP A 644 1.69 16.88 22.37
CA ASP A 644 2.19 18.10 21.75
C ASP A 644 3.72 18.08 21.65
N THR A 645 4.29 18.89 20.77
CA THR A 645 5.77 18.95 20.60
C THR A 645 6.51 19.41 21.84
N SER A 646 5.84 20.09 22.78
CA SER A 646 6.39 20.43 24.08
C SER A 646 6.36 19.25 25.07
N GLY A 647 5.62 18.18 24.81
CA GLY A 647 5.45 17.04 25.72
C GLY A 647 4.74 17.40 27.02
N THR A 648 4.03 18.54 27.06
CA THR A 648 3.29 19.01 28.25
C THR A 648 1.82 18.63 28.20
N MET A 649 1.28 18.39 27.01
CA MET A 649 -0.11 17.99 26.80
C MET A 649 -0.16 16.57 26.24
N GLU A 650 -0.82 15.66 26.97
CA GLU A 650 -1.11 14.29 26.56
C GLU A 650 -2.64 14.12 26.45
N ILE A 651 -3.12 13.66 25.29
CA ILE A 651 -4.52 13.38 25.05
C ILE A 651 -4.69 11.90 24.73
N ASN A 652 -5.43 11.20 25.59
CA ASN A 652 -5.72 9.78 25.43
C ASN A 652 -6.84 9.58 24.42
N GLY A 653 -6.62 8.67 23.47
CA GLY A 653 -7.65 8.26 22.52
C GLY A 653 -8.60 7.23 23.13
N SER A 654 -9.83 7.21 22.63
CA SER A 654 -10.75 6.09 22.88
C SER A 654 -10.50 5.00 21.85
N LEU A 655 -9.99 3.84 22.30
CA LEU A 655 -9.61 2.73 21.44
C LEU A 655 -10.80 1.81 21.16
N GLN A 656 -10.99 1.49 19.89
CA GLN A 656 -11.94 0.48 19.44
C GLN A 656 -11.21 -0.56 18.58
N SER A 657 -11.12 -1.80 19.06
CA SER A 657 -10.49 -2.89 18.31
C SER A 657 -11.36 -3.29 17.12
N MET A 658 -10.75 -3.36 15.95
CA MET A 658 -11.38 -3.72 14.68
C MET A 658 -10.99 -5.14 14.21
N GLY A 659 -10.24 -5.88 15.04
CA GLY A 659 -9.68 -7.19 14.69
C GLY A 659 -8.36 -7.09 13.91
N SER A 660 -7.61 -8.20 13.91
CA SER A 660 -6.35 -8.36 13.15
C SER A 660 -5.32 -7.24 13.38
N GLY A 661 -5.21 -6.75 14.63
CA GLY A 661 -4.26 -5.69 15.00
C GLY A 661 -4.66 -4.27 14.57
N ASN A 662 -5.87 -4.06 14.05
CA ASN A 662 -6.39 -2.75 13.67
C ASN A 662 -7.23 -2.12 14.78
N PHE A 663 -7.12 -0.80 14.94
CA PHE A 663 -7.82 -0.01 15.93
C PHE A 663 -8.35 1.28 15.31
N LEU A 664 -9.62 1.58 15.54
CA LEU A 664 -10.15 2.92 15.36
C LEU A 664 -9.95 3.68 16.67
N VAL A 665 -9.29 4.82 16.61
CA VAL A 665 -8.97 5.65 17.78
C VAL A 665 -9.61 7.00 17.61
N THR A 666 -10.50 7.38 18.51
CA THR A 666 -11.20 8.68 18.46
C THR A 666 -10.69 9.61 19.54
N PHE A 667 -10.50 10.88 19.19
CA PHE A 667 -10.07 11.94 20.09
C PHE A 667 -11.13 13.03 20.13
N SER A 668 -11.57 13.40 21.34
CA SER A 668 -12.53 14.50 21.57
C SER A 668 -11.90 15.90 21.44
N GLY A 669 -10.65 15.95 20.99
CA GLY A 669 -9.84 17.15 20.84
C GLY A 669 -8.41 16.76 20.47
N VAL A 670 -7.75 17.59 19.67
CA VAL A 670 -6.34 17.45 19.31
C VAL A 670 -5.53 18.63 19.86
N PRO A 671 -4.23 18.46 20.17
CA PRO A 671 -3.39 19.58 20.59
C PRO A 671 -3.34 20.65 19.49
N ALA A 672 -3.30 21.92 19.89
CA ALA A 672 -3.14 23.01 18.94
C ALA A 672 -1.71 23.02 18.40
N GLY A 673 -1.55 23.09 17.07
CA GLY A 673 -0.24 23.09 16.42
C GLY A 673 0.29 21.68 16.19
N ASP A 674 1.58 21.48 16.44
CA ASP A 674 2.31 20.24 16.14
C ASP A 674 2.14 19.22 17.27
N PHE A 675 1.75 18.00 16.92
CA PHE A 675 1.61 16.87 17.82
C PHE A 675 2.07 15.55 17.18
N MET A 676 2.18 14.51 17.98
CA MET A 676 2.66 13.19 17.54
C MET A 676 1.84 12.07 18.16
N VAL A 677 1.72 10.97 17.42
CA VAL A 677 1.04 9.75 17.86
C VAL A 677 2.03 8.84 18.58
N GLN A 678 1.64 8.36 19.76
CA GLN A 678 2.38 7.37 20.54
C GLN A 678 1.48 6.16 20.79
N LEU A 679 2.08 4.97 20.70
CA LEU A 679 1.43 3.71 21.04
C LEU A 679 2.18 3.07 22.20
N LYS A 680 1.43 2.65 23.23
CA LYS A 680 1.91 1.82 24.33
C LYS A 680 1.13 0.51 24.37
N GLY A 681 1.80 -0.54 24.83
CA GLY A 681 1.17 -1.83 25.02
C GLY A 681 2.04 -2.78 25.81
N GLU A 682 1.58 -4.03 25.88
CA GLU A 682 2.27 -5.13 26.54
C GLU A 682 2.56 -6.25 25.54
N ASP A 683 3.76 -6.81 25.63
CA ASP A 683 4.08 -8.07 24.95
C ASP A 683 3.90 -9.25 25.91
N SER A 684 3.01 -10.15 25.53
CA SER A 684 2.71 -11.38 26.29
C SER A 684 3.79 -12.46 26.13
N ASN A 685 4.73 -12.30 25.21
CA ASN A 685 5.76 -13.29 24.89
C ASN A 685 7.09 -13.11 25.68
N SER A 686 7.10 -12.26 26.71
CA SER A 686 8.24 -12.09 27.61
C SER A 686 8.56 -13.41 28.32
N THR A 687 9.73 -13.99 28.02
CA THR A 687 10.27 -15.18 28.70
C THR A 687 10.63 -14.93 30.17
N SER A 688 10.50 -13.69 30.66
CA SER A 688 10.67 -13.32 32.07
C SER A 688 9.35 -13.48 32.82
N ARG A 689 9.23 -14.58 33.59
CA ARG A 689 8.05 -14.98 34.38
C ARG A 689 7.68 -14.05 35.56
N SER A 690 7.90 -12.74 35.50
CA SER A 690 7.48 -11.85 36.60
C SER A 690 6.80 -10.53 36.22
N THR A 691 6.89 -10.04 34.97
CA THR A 691 6.15 -8.86 34.52
C THR A 691 5.99 -8.83 33.00
N PRO A 692 4.79 -8.55 32.44
CA PRO A 692 4.66 -8.16 31.03
C PRO A 692 5.65 -7.04 30.71
N SER A 693 6.44 -7.17 29.64
CA SER A 693 7.30 -6.07 29.21
C SER A 693 6.45 -5.06 28.46
N SER A 694 6.23 -3.89 29.06
CA SER A 694 5.62 -2.78 28.36
C SER A 694 6.54 -2.30 27.25
N PHE A 695 5.97 -1.89 26.12
CA PHE A 695 6.69 -1.28 25.03
C PHE A 695 6.05 0.05 24.64
N GLN A 696 6.84 0.90 23.99
CA GLN A 696 6.43 2.20 23.48
C GLN A 696 6.98 2.40 22.07
N ARG A 697 6.12 2.86 21.16
CA ARG A 697 6.51 3.30 19.82
C ARG A 697 5.91 4.68 19.56
N GLN A 698 6.59 5.50 18.77
CA GLN A 698 6.10 6.78 18.30
C GLN A 698 6.08 6.81 16.77
N ALA A 699 5.13 7.56 16.22
CA ALA A 699 5.16 7.92 14.82
C ALA A 699 6.46 8.69 14.51
N SER A 700 7.06 8.45 13.35
CA SER A 700 8.26 9.17 12.93
C SER A 700 7.97 10.61 12.51
N THR A 701 6.79 10.91 11.97
CA THR A 701 6.41 12.26 11.53
C THR A 701 5.51 12.97 12.54
N GLN A 702 5.55 14.31 12.52
CA GLN A 702 4.65 15.15 13.30
C GLN A 702 3.38 15.46 12.49
N ILE A 703 2.26 15.60 13.18
CA ILE A 703 0.98 16.04 12.61
C ILE A 703 0.74 17.47 13.10
N LYS A 704 0.34 18.36 12.19
CA LYS A 704 -0.01 19.74 12.53
C LYS A 704 -1.49 19.99 12.32
N THR A 705 -2.15 20.69 13.23
CA THR A 705 -3.53 21.14 13.02
C THR A 705 -3.62 22.39 12.14
N SER A 706 -4.76 22.59 11.49
CA SER A 706 -5.06 23.81 10.73
C SER A 706 -6.46 24.35 11.05
N SER A 707 -6.65 25.66 10.95
CA SER A 707 -7.98 26.30 10.97
C SER A 707 -8.64 26.32 9.59
N ILE A 708 -7.86 26.05 8.54
CA ILE A 708 -8.28 25.93 7.15
C ILE A 708 -8.67 24.48 6.90
N PHE A 709 -9.74 24.23 6.14
CA PHE A 709 -9.98 22.93 5.53
C PHE A 709 -9.92 23.03 4.01
N VAL A 710 -9.37 21.99 3.39
CA VAL A 710 -9.33 21.81 1.95
C VAL A 710 -9.91 20.43 1.67
N THR A 711 -10.89 20.38 0.79
CA THR A 711 -11.44 19.13 0.26
C THR A 711 -11.26 19.14 -1.24
N SER A 712 -10.83 18.01 -1.80
CA SER A 712 -10.70 17.83 -3.24
C SER A 712 -11.08 16.41 -3.58
N GLN A 713 -11.72 16.23 -4.73
CA GLN A 713 -12.13 14.93 -5.23
C GLN A 713 -11.80 14.87 -6.73
N MET A 714 -11.38 13.70 -7.19
CA MET A 714 -11.13 13.45 -8.61
C MET A 714 -12.04 12.32 -9.08
N ASN A 715 -12.71 12.53 -10.20
CA ASN A 715 -13.67 11.57 -10.76
C ASN A 715 -13.00 10.35 -11.40
N THR A 716 -11.68 10.27 -11.45
CA THR A 716 -10.93 9.18 -12.09
C THR A 716 -9.50 9.15 -11.56
N THR A 717 -8.89 7.98 -11.35
CA THR A 717 -7.45 7.85 -11.05
C THR A 717 -6.60 7.48 -12.25
N SER A 718 -7.22 7.32 -13.42
CA SER A 718 -6.57 6.97 -14.69
C SER A 718 -6.93 8.01 -15.74
N VAL A 719 -5.91 8.53 -16.41
CA VAL A 719 -6.03 9.67 -17.33
C VAL A 719 -5.33 9.33 -18.64
N GLU A 720 -5.96 9.61 -19.78
CA GLU A 720 -5.35 9.31 -21.09
C GLU A 720 -4.26 10.35 -21.46
N PRO A 721 -3.16 9.95 -22.13
CA PRO A 721 -2.22 10.89 -22.74
C PRO A 721 -2.93 11.90 -23.66
N GLY A 722 -2.56 13.18 -23.55
CA GLY A 722 -3.15 14.25 -24.36
C GLY A 722 -4.47 14.81 -23.84
N SER A 723 -4.99 14.28 -22.73
CA SER A 723 -6.22 14.77 -22.11
C SER A 723 -5.97 15.89 -21.09
N THR A 724 -7.04 16.60 -20.74
CA THR A 724 -7.05 17.64 -19.70
C THR A 724 -7.83 17.14 -18.49
N VAL A 725 -7.21 17.18 -17.32
CA VAL A 725 -7.82 16.83 -16.04
C VAL A 725 -8.30 18.10 -15.35
N SER A 726 -9.54 18.09 -14.87
CA SER A 726 -10.10 19.16 -14.03
C SER A 726 -10.33 18.63 -12.62
N VAL A 727 -9.68 19.25 -11.64
CA VAL A 727 -9.73 18.86 -10.23
C VAL A 727 -10.43 19.95 -9.44
N PRO A 728 -11.71 19.78 -9.09
CA PRO A 728 -12.40 20.70 -8.20
C PRO A 728 -11.85 20.57 -6.77
N PHE A 729 -11.83 21.69 -6.05
CA PHE A 729 -11.53 21.71 -4.63
C PHE A 729 -12.31 22.82 -3.94
N THR A 730 -12.65 22.59 -2.67
CA THR A 730 -13.35 23.54 -1.81
C THR A 730 -12.45 23.93 -0.65
N VAL A 731 -12.43 25.22 -0.33
CA VAL A 731 -11.70 25.80 0.79
C VAL A 731 -12.68 26.42 1.77
N GLY A 732 -12.43 26.26 3.06
CA GLY A 732 -13.11 27.02 4.09
C GLY A 732 -12.29 27.18 5.36
N SER A 733 -12.87 27.87 6.34
CA SER A 733 -12.28 28.12 7.65
C SER A 733 -13.32 27.85 8.74
N VAL A 734 -12.89 27.24 9.84
CA VAL A 734 -13.78 26.84 10.95
C VAL A 734 -14.29 28.04 11.75
N ASN A 735 -13.64 29.21 11.60
CA ASN A 735 -14.16 30.46 12.12
C ASN A 735 -15.13 31.07 11.10
N ASP A 736 -16.41 30.66 11.17
CA ASP A 736 -17.57 31.06 10.33
C ASP A 736 -17.76 32.58 10.07
N SER A 737 -16.94 33.46 10.70
CA SER A 737 -17.01 34.91 10.60
C SER A 737 -15.87 35.57 9.82
N SER A 738 -14.81 34.86 9.42
CA SER A 738 -13.73 35.47 8.64
C SER A 738 -13.99 35.33 7.15
N ALA A 739 -14.69 36.31 6.57
CA ALA A 739 -14.44 36.63 5.18
C ALA A 739 -12.92 36.80 5.01
N GLY A 740 -12.32 36.00 4.13
CA GLY A 740 -10.87 35.85 4.09
C GLY A 740 -10.41 35.49 2.69
N THR A 741 -9.27 36.06 2.30
CA THR A 741 -8.57 35.70 1.07
C THR A 741 -7.51 34.65 1.39
N PHE A 742 -7.56 33.55 0.66
CA PHE A 742 -6.62 32.44 0.73
C PHE A 742 -5.75 32.44 -0.51
N THR A 743 -4.46 32.24 -0.33
CA THR A 743 -3.52 32.02 -1.44
C THR A 743 -3.57 30.54 -1.82
N VAL A 744 -3.69 30.26 -3.12
CA VAL A 744 -3.72 28.89 -3.63
C VAL A 744 -2.50 28.66 -4.51
N GLN A 745 -1.84 27.52 -4.30
CA GLN A 745 -0.75 27.06 -5.14
C GLN A 745 -1.03 25.61 -5.54
N ALA A 746 -0.82 25.31 -6.83
CA ALA A 746 -0.94 23.97 -7.38
C ALA A 746 0.38 23.58 -8.05
N ASN A 747 1.01 22.51 -7.57
CA ASN A 747 2.26 21.98 -8.11
C ASN A 747 2.11 20.51 -8.50
N ASN A 748 2.78 20.10 -9.58
CA ASN A 748 2.87 18.70 -9.97
C ASN A 748 4.32 18.28 -10.20
N ASP A 749 4.62 17.01 -9.95
CA ASP A 749 5.97 16.43 -10.00
C ASP A 749 6.49 16.13 -11.42
N ARG A 750 5.65 16.35 -12.44
CA ARG A 750 6.00 16.17 -13.85
C ARG A 750 6.28 17.46 -14.60
N SER A 751 6.11 18.60 -13.93
CA SER A 751 6.13 19.92 -14.56
C SER A 751 5.16 20.01 -15.75
N TYR A 752 4.09 19.22 -15.74
CA TYR A 752 3.01 19.33 -16.71
C TYR A 752 2.33 20.68 -16.56
N ASN A 753 1.87 21.24 -17.67
CA ASN A 753 1.21 22.53 -17.66
C ASN A 753 -0.09 22.45 -16.84
N SER A 754 -0.19 23.30 -15.83
CA SER A 754 -1.39 23.43 -15.00
C SER A 754 -1.83 24.88 -14.86
N THR A 755 -3.12 25.10 -14.67
CA THR A 755 -3.67 26.39 -14.26
C THR A 755 -4.48 26.22 -12.97
N SER A 756 -4.41 27.21 -12.09
CA SER A 756 -5.18 27.26 -10.85
C SER A 756 -5.51 28.72 -10.53
N PRO A 757 -6.58 28.99 -9.75
CA PRO A 757 -6.74 30.31 -9.15
C PRO A 757 -5.51 30.60 -8.27
N SER A 758 -5.00 31.82 -8.31
CA SER A 758 -3.91 32.26 -7.41
C SER A 758 -4.41 32.59 -6.01
N SER A 759 -5.70 32.92 -5.90
CA SER A 759 -6.36 33.22 -4.63
C SER A 759 -7.86 32.93 -4.70
N LEU A 760 -8.43 32.55 -3.56
CA LEU A 760 -9.88 32.41 -3.36
C LEU A 760 -10.33 33.30 -2.21
N THR A 761 -11.49 33.95 -2.36
CA THR A 761 -12.07 34.77 -1.29
C THR A 761 -13.37 34.14 -0.82
N VAL A 762 -13.43 33.80 0.46
CA VAL A 762 -14.66 33.38 1.12
C VAL A 762 -15.44 34.64 1.50
N GLY A 763 -16.58 34.87 0.86
CA GLY A 763 -17.40 36.07 1.05
C GLY A 763 -18.37 35.95 2.23
N ALA A 764 -18.80 37.09 2.81
CA ALA A 764 -19.89 37.10 3.78
C ALA A 764 -21.18 36.57 3.14
N GLY A 765 -21.75 35.49 3.68
CA GLY A 765 -22.95 34.84 3.14
C GLY A 765 -22.70 33.69 2.14
N SER A 766 -21.45 33.31 1.89
CA SER A 766 -21.06 32.17 1.01
C SER A 766 -21.18 30.79 1.67
N GLY A 767 -21.81 30.67 2.84
CA GLY A 767 -21.76 29.45 3.63
C GLY A 767 -20.36 29.10 4.17
N GLY A 768 -19.44 30.09 4.21
CA GLY A 768 -18.11 29.92 4.79
C GLY A 768 -17.10 29.20 3.89
N THR A 769 -17.41 28.99 2.60
CA THR A 769 -16.56 28.25 1.66
C THR A 769 -16.36 28.97 0.33
N ALA A 770 -15.31 28.57 -0.40
CA ALA A 770 -15.02 29.02 -1.76
C ALA A 770 -14.51 27.84 -2.59
N ASP A 771 -15.02 27.70 -3.81
CA ASP A 771 -14.62 26.66 -4.74
C ASP A 771 -13.56 27.15 -5.72
N GLY A 772 -12.63 26.26 -6.04
CA GLY A 772 -11.63 26.45 -7.07
C GLY A 772 -11.53 25.22 -7.97
N THR A 773 -10.81 25.38 -9.07
CA THR A 773 -10.51 24.25 -9.97
C THR A 773 -9.06 24.36 -10.43
N VAL A 774 -8.33 23.26 -10.32
CA VAL A 774 -7.03 23.09 -10.96
C VAL A 774 -7.26 22.35 -12.27
N THR A 775 -6.73 22.88 -13.38
CA THR A 775 -6.66 22.13 -14.63
C THR A 775 -5.23 21.71 -14.89
N LEU A 776 -5.04 20.46 -15.31
CA LEU A 776 -3.75 19.89 -15.66
C LEU A 776 -3.82 19.29 -17.06
N ILE A 777 -2.85 19.61 -17.91
CA ILE A 777 -2.77 19.11 -19.28
C ILE A 777 -1.74 17.99 -19.33
N VAL A 778 -2.18 16.76 -19.57
CA VAL A 778 -1.27 15.62 -19.75
C VAL A 778 -0.74 15.64 -21.18
N PRO A 779 0.59 15.67 -21.40
CA PRO A 779 1.15 15.63 -22.75
C PRO A 779 0.71 14.37 -23.51
N SER A 780 0.47 14.48 -24.82
CA SER A 780 0.20 13.30 -25.67
C SER A 780 1.39 12.34 -25.77
N THR A 781 2.59 12.83 -25.46
CA THR A 781 3.84 12.05 -25.38
C THR A 781 4.05 11.39 -24.02
N ALA A 782 3.17 11.61 -23.04
CA ALA A 782 3.28 10.98 -21.74
C ALA A 782 3.18 9.46 -21.89
N ALA A 783 4.17 8.74 -21.37
CA ALA A 783 4.19 7.29 -21.44
C ALA A 783 3.05 6.70 -20.59
N SER A 784 2.42 5.65 -21.09
CA SER A 784 1.47 4.85 -20.30
C SER A 784 2.17 4.29 -19.06
N GLY A 785 1.49 4.31 -17.92
CA GLY A 785 2.01 3.98 -16.60
C GLY A 785 2.80 5.11 -15.91
N THR A 786 2.81 6.33 -16.45
CA THR A 786 3.39 7.49 -15.74
C THR A 786 2.51 7.89 -14.56
N ASP A 787 3.07 7.89 -13.35
CA ASP A 787 2.45 8.38 -12.12
C ASP A 787 2.58 9.90 -12.00
N VAL A 788 1.49 10.59 -11.68
CA VAL A 788 1.47 12.05 -11.48
C VAL A 788 0.92 12.35 -10.09
N THR A 789 1.65 13.21 -9.36
CA THR A 789 1.22 13.71 -8.06
C THR A 789 0.91 15.20 -8.17
N LEU A 790 -0.34 15.57 -7.94
CA LEU A 790 -0.80 16.95 -7.85
C LEU A 790 -0.92 17.35 -6.37
N THR A 791 -0.25 18.43 -5.98
CA THR A 791 -0.34 19.00 -4.63
C THR A 791 -1.00 20.36 -4.71
N ILE A 792 -2.13 20.51 -4.01
CA ILE A 792 -2.85 21.78 -3.87
C ILE A 792 -2.61 22.26 -2.44
N THR A 793 -1.97 23.42 -2.26
CA THR A 793 -1.76 24.04 -0.95
C THR A 793 -2.54 25.34 -0.85
N VAL A 794 -3.13 25.56 0.32
CA VAL A 794 -3.97 26.72 0.60
C VAL A 794 -3.48 27.39 1.88
N GLU A 795 -3.11 28.66 1.77
CA GLU A 795 -2.54 29.44 2.85
C GLU A 795 -3.44 30.62 3.22
N ASN A 796 -3.49 30.95 4.51
CA ASN A 796 -4.13 32.18 4.94
C ASN A 796 -3.32 33.42 4.52
N ALA A 797 -3.93 34.61 4.55
CA ALA A 797 -3.29 35.86 4.17
C ALA A 797 -2.00 36.21 4.95
N ALA A 798 -1.84 35.66 6.17
CA ALA A 798 -0.66 35.87 7.00
C ALA A 798 0.47 34.85 6.74
N ALA A 799 0.24 33.84 5.88
CA ALA A 799 1.14 32.69 5.67
C ALA A 799 1.56 31.98 6.97
N THR A 800 0.67 31.96 7.97
CA THR A 800 0.90 31.32 9.27
C THR A 800 0.18 30.00 9.41
N ASP A 801 -0.85 29.77 8.60
CA ASP A 801 -1.64 28.54 8.58
C ASP A 801 -1.80 28.05 7.14
N VAL A 802 -1.63 26.75 6.95
CA VAL A 802 -1.66 26.08 5.64
C VAL A 802 -2.31 24.73 5.78
N ASN A 803 -3.17 24.40 4.81
CA ASN A 803 -3.71 23.06 4.61
C ASN A 803 -3.58 22.68 3.13
N TYR A 804 -3.79 21.41 2.79
CA TYR A 804 -3.51 20.89 1.46
C TYR A 804 -4.40 19.70 1.09
N ALA A 805 -4.39 19.38 -0.20
CA ALA A 805 -4.83 18.10 -0.74
C ALA A 805 -3.74 17.55 -1.67
N VAL A 806 -3.39 16.27 -1.51
CA VAL A 806 -2.47 15.56 -2.41
C VAL A 806 -3.28 14.53 -3.19
N LEU A 807 -3.24 14.61 -4.51
CA LEU A 807 -3.92 13.67 -5.40
C LEU A 807 -2.89 12.93 -6.26
N ARG A 808 -3.10 11.63 -6.44
CA ARG A 808 -2.26 10.77 -7.27
C ARG A 808 -3.11 10.08 -8.34
N PHE A 809 -2.63 10.07 -9.57
CA PHE A 809 -3.29 9.39 -10.69
C PHE A 809 -2.24 8.89 -11.69
N SER A 810 -2.65 7.96 -12.53
CA SER A 810 -1.82 7.30 -13.53
C SER A 810 -2.20 7.76 -14.92
N VAL A 811 -1.21 8.02 -15.76
CA VAL A 811 -1.42 8.20 -17.20
C VAL A 811 -1.53 6.82 -17.83
N VAL A 812 -2.65 6.49 -18.47
CA VAL A 812 -2.90 5.17 -19.06
C VAL A 812 -3.37 5.37 -20.48
N ALA A 813 -2.60 4.87 -21.44
CA ALA A 813 -3.06 4.84 -22.83
C ALA A 813 -4.22 3.86 -22.96
N LYS A 814 -5.20 4.19 -23.81
CA LYS A 814 -6.32 3.31 -24.12
C LYS A 814 -5.81 1.96 -24.62
N VAL A 815 -6.22 0.90 -23.96
CA VAL A 815 -5.89 -0.48 -24.37
C VAL A 815 -6.66 -0.80 -25.65
N THR A 816 -5.94 -1.03 -26.74
CA THR A 816 -6.53 -1.43 -28.03
C THR A 816 -6.50 -2.93 -28.24
N ASP A 817 -5.62 -3.64 -27.53
CA ASP A 817 -5.45 -5.08 -27.59
C ASP A 817 -5.91 -5.73 -26.30
N VAL A 818 -7.07 -6.38 -26.38
CA VAL A 818 -7.72 -7.07 -25.25
C VAL A 818 -7.77 -8.58 -25.47
N ALA A 819 -7.22 -9.07 -26.57
CA ALA A 819 -7.24 -10.48 -26.91
C ALA A 819 -6.14 -11.19 -26.13
N ARG A 820 -6.47 -12.33 -25.52
CA ARG A 820 -5.43 -13.16 -24.89
C ARG A 820 -4.60 -13.88 -25.95
N PRO A 821 -3.32 -14.17 -25.67
CA PRO A 821 -2.54 -15.09 -26.47
C PRO A 821 -3.23 -16.46 -26.62
N VAL A 822 -3.24 -16.97 -27.84
CA VAL A 822 -3.85 -18.27 -28.18
C VAL A 822 -2.76 -19.33 -28.23
N CYS A 823 -2.97 -20.43 -27.51
CA CYS A 823 -2.15 -21.62 -27.60
C CYS A 823 -2.85 -22.73 -28.40
N GLN A 824 -2.22 -23.19 -29.47
CA GLN A 824 -2.66 -24.31 -30.28
C GLN A 824 -1.69 -25.47 -30.13
N VAL A 825 -2.12 -26.55 -29.47
CA VAL A 825 -1.28 -27.75 -29.29
C VAL A 825 -1.02 -28.39 -30.65
N ALA A 826 0.25 -28.47 -31.04
CA ALA A 826 0.68 -29.09 -32.29
C ALA A 826 0.87 -30.60 -32.12
N SER A 827 1.56 -31.02 -31.07
CA SER A 827 1.75 -32.44 -30.77
C SER A 827 2.14 -32.69 -29.32
N THR A 828 1.74 -33.84 -28.79
CA THR A 828 2.22 -34.35 -27.50
C THR A 828 2.69 -35.79 -27.70
N SER A 829 3.94 -36.09 -27.31
CA SER A 829 4.49 -37.44 -27.45
C SER A 829 3.77 -38.47 -26.56
N THR A 830 3.71 -39.73 -27.00
CA THR A 830 2.75 -40.75 -26.53
C THR A 830 3.37 -41.97 -25.84
N SER A 831 4.50 -41.84 -25.15
CA SER A 831 5.27 -43.01 -24.70
C SER A 831 5.69 -43.02 -23.22
N CYS A 832 4.90 -42.44 -22.32
CA CYS A 832 5.18 -42.62 -20.90
C CYS A 832 4.72 -44.00 -20.39
N PRO A 833 5.63 -44.80 -19.81
CA PRO A 833 5.28 -46.10 -19.24
C PRO A 833 4.37 -45.91 -18.02
N SER A 834 3.38 -46.78 -17.87
CA SER A 834 2.46 -46.81 -16.72
C SER A 834 3.12 -47.27 -15.41
N SER A 835 4.33 -47.82 -15.49
CA SER A 835 5.14 -48.19 -14.32
C SER A 835 5.96 -47.00 -13.79
N SER A 836 5.71 -46.60 -12.55
CA SER A 836 6.44 -45.53 -11.85
C SER A 836 7.94 -45.80 -11.73
N SER A 837 8.37 -47.08 -11.76
CA SER A 837 9.79 -47.46 -11.69
C SER A 837 10.60 -47.15 -12.96
N LEU A 838 9.93 -46.92 -14.11
CA LEU A 838 10.57 -46.67 -15.42
C LEU A 838 10.39 -45.21 -15.90
N CYS A 839 9.74 -44.35 -15.10
CA CYS A 839 9.41 -42.99 -15.53
C CYS A 839 10.65 -42.11 -15.75
N ALA A 840 11.73 -42.34 -15.01
CA ALA A 840 12.95 -41.52 -15.08
C ALA A 840 13.77 -41.79 -16.35
N SER A 841 13.63 -42.99 -16.93
CA SER A 841 14.33 -43.41 -18.15
C SER A 841 13.61 -43.02 -19.45
N SER A 842 12.42 -42.42 -19.37
CA SER A 842 11.62 -42.01 -20.52
C SER A 842 11.34 -40.51 -20.45
N GLN A 843 11.35 -39.85 -21.61
CA GLN A 843 11.04 -38.44 -21.76
C GLN A 843 9.79 -38.31 -22.62
N TRP A 844 9.04 -37.23 -22.40
CA TRP A 844 7.95 -36.82 -23.26
C TRP A 844 8.12 -35.36 -23.64
N GLU A 845 7.68 -35.05 -24.85
CA GLU A 845 7.69 -33.74 -25.43
C GLU A 845 6.26 -33.22 -25.66
N PHE A 846 6.08 -31.92 -25.44
CA PHE A 846 4.89 -31.14 -25.72
C PHE A 846 5.27 -29.98 -26.65
N ILE A 847 4.63 -29.92 -27.81
CA ILE A 847 4.82 -28.87 -28.81
C ILE A 847 3.52 -28.11 -29.01
N ALA A 848 3.58 -26.79 -28.90
CA ALA A 848 2.43 -25.93 -29.16
C ALA A 848 2.84 -24.66 -29.92
N ASN A 849 1.94 -24.18 -30.78
CA ASN A 849 2.07 -22.92 -31.49
C ASN A 849 1.34 -21.85 -30.69
N VAL A 850 2.05 -20.80 -30.31
CA VAL A 850 1.53 -19.69 -29.54
C VAL A 850 1.54 -18.44 -30.41
N THR A 851 0.44 -17.70 -30.45
CA THR A 851 0.35 -16.46 -31.21
C THR A 851 -0.58 -15.46 -30.51
N ASP A 852 -0.29 -14.19 -30.75
CA ASP A 852 -1.14 -13.06 -30.34
C ASP A 852 -2.04 -12.58 -31.50
N GLY A 853 -2.02 -13.29 -32.63
CA GLY A 853 -2.71 -12.89 -33.84
C GLY A 853 -2.02 -11.74 -34.59
N ILE A 854 -2.60 -11.34 -35.72
CA ILE A 854 -2.03 -10.32 -36.62
C ILE A 854 -2.15 -8.90 -36.04
N ASN A 855 -3.23 -8.65 -35.29
CA ASN A 855 -3.50 -7.35 -34.68
C ASN A 855 -3.05 -7.28 -33.21
N GLY A 856 -2.45 -8.36 -32.70
CA GLY A 856 -1.93 -8.41 -31.34
C GLY A 856 -0.65 -7.61 -31.20
N THR A 857 -0.30 -7.31 -29.95
CA THR A 857 0.93 -6.61 -29.59
C THR A 857 2.17 -7.51 -29.60
N GLY A 858 1.99 -8.83 -29.65
CA GLY A 858 3.05 -9.83 -29.68
C GLY A 858 3.34 -10.45 -28.32
N ILE A 859 3.99 -11.61 -28.31
CA ILE A 859 4.29 -12.37 -27.09
C ILE A 859 5.48 -11.77 -26.33
N ASP A 860 5.27 -11.44 -25.06
CA ASP A 860 6.29 -10.91 -24.13
C ASP A 860 7.02 -12.06 -23.42
N SER A 861 6.28 -13.00 -22.84
CA SER A 861 6.88 -14.11 -22.09
C SER A 861 6.09 -15.42 -22.16
N ILE A 862 6.81 -16.53 -22.00
CA ILE A 862 6.26 -17.88 -21.85
C ILE A 862 6.96 -18.53 -20.65
N THR A 863 6.18 -18.88 -19.63
CA THR A 863 6.72 -19.37 -18.34
C THR A 863 6.09 -20.70 -17.97
N VAL A 864 6.90 -21.63 -17.45
CA VAL A 864 6.41 -22.90 -16.90
C VAL A 864 5.83 -22.63 -15.50
N ARG A 865 4.51 -22.85 -15.34
CA ARG A 865 3.79 -22.76 -14.05
C ARG A 865 3.76 -24.10 -13.33
N GLN A 866 3.59 -25.18 -14.09
CA GLN A 866 3.65 -26.55 -13.58
C GLN A 866 4.53 -27.40 -14.50
N GLY A 867 5.34 -28.27 -13.92
CA GLY A 867 6.23 -29.18 -14.64
C GLY A 867 7.70 -28.97 -14.27
N ASN A 868 8.52 -30.01 -14.45
CA ASN A 868 9.96 -29.99 -14.12
C ASN A 868 10.87 -30.18 -15.35
N GLY A 869 10.34 -29.89 -16.53
CA GLY A 869 11.01 -30.04 -17.81
C GLY A 869 11.79 -28.82 -18.26
N THR A 870 12.40 -28.94 -19.43
CA THR A 870 13.08 -27.86 -20.15
C THR A 870 12.13 -27.26 -21.18
N LEU A 871 12.01 -25.93 -21.18
CA LEU A 871 11.21 -25.17 -22.13
C LEU A 871 12.13 -24.49 -23.16
N ASN A 872 11.90 -24.73 -24.44
CA ASN A 872 12.55 -24.05 -25.55
C ASN A 872 11.50 -23.35 -26.41
N THR A 873 11.85 -22.18 -26.94
CA THR A 873 10.96 -21.39 -27.81
C THR A 873 11.69 -21.00 -29.10
N SER A 874 10.95 -20.96 -30.20
CA SER A 874 11.44 -20.45 -31.49
C SER A 874 10.33 -19.69 -32.20
N THR A 875 10.64 -18.52 -32.75
CA THR A 875 9.65 -17.71 -33.47
C THR A 875 9.72 -17.96 -34.97
N VAL A 876 8.58 -18.17 -35.60
CA VAL A 876 8.42 -18.35 -37.04
C VAL A 876 7.31 -17.43 -37.55
N SER A 877 7.41 -16.98 -38.80
CA SER A 877 6.34 -16.22 -39.45
C SER A 877 5.22 -17.17 -39.88
N GLY A 878 4.01 -16.89 -39.43
CA GLY A 878 2.80 -17.62 -39.78
C GLY A 878 2.33 -17.37 -41.21
N PRO A 879 1.39 -18.20 -41.72
CA PRO A 879 0.87 -18.07 -43.08
C PRO A 879 0.19 -16.73 -43.38
N GLY A 880 -0.35 -16.05 -42.36
CA GLY A 880 -0.99 -14.74 -42.47
C GLY A 880 -0.08 -13.54 -42.15
N GLY A 881 1.20 -13.78 -41.89
CA GLY A 881 2.17 -12.75 -41.48
C GLY A 881 2.25 -12.49 -39.98
N GLU A 882 1.46 -13.19 -39.16
CA GLU A 882 1.56 -13.17 -37.71
C GLU A 882 2.86 -13.81 -37.20
N ASN A 883 3.36 -13.36 -36.06
CA ASN A 883 4.46 -14.04 -35.37
C ASN A 883 3.89 -15.23 -34.58
N ILE A 884 4.39 -16.43 -34.87
CA ILE A 884 4.07 -17.66 -34.15
C ILE A 884 5.28 -18.08 -33.34
N THR A 885 5.14 -18.14 -32.02
CA THR A 885 6.14 -18.72 -31.13
C THR A 885 5.84 -20.21 -30.96
N VAL A 886 6.67 -21.06 -31.56
CA VAL A 886 6.63 -22.50 -31.34
C VAL A 886 7.30 -22.79 -30.00
N VAL A 887 6.56 -23.44 -29.13
CA VAL A 887 6.99 -23.84 -27.80
C VAL A 887 7.25 -25.34 -27.80
N THR A 888 8.42 -25.74 -27.32
CA THR A 888 8.81 -27.14 -27.14
C THR A 888 9.19 -27.36 -25.69
N TYR A 889 8.39 -28.14 -24.97
CA TYR A 889 8.64 -28.53 -23.59
C TYR A 889 8.98 -30.00 -23.52
N SER A 890 10.09 -30.35 -22.86
CA SER A 890 10.53 -31.75 -22.67
C SER A 890 10.72 -32.05 -21.19
N ALA A 891 10.12 -33.13 -20.70
CA ALA A 891 10.27 -33.57 -19.31
C ALA A 891 10.38 -35.08 -19.19
N SER A 892 10.89 -35.55 -18.04
CA SER A 892 10.82 -36.97 -17.70
C SER A 892 9.36 -37.40 -17.52
N CYS A 893 9.07 -38.67 -17.79
CA CYS A 893 7.75 -39.25 -17.55
C CYS A 893 7.36 -39.32 -16.07
N CYS A 894 8.24 -38.92 -15.14
CA CYS A 894 7.90 -38.73 -13.73
C CYS A 894 7.13 -37.43 -13.47
N SER A 895 7.12 -36.50 -14.43
CA SER A 895 6.29 -35.29 -14.42
C SER A 895 5.49 -35.24 -15.71
N GLN A 896 4.25 -35.73 -15.67
CA GLN A 896 3.45 -35.98 -16.87
C GLN A 896 2.57 -34.80 -17.29
N THR A 897 2.64 -33.67 -16.59
CA THR A 897 1.82 -32.50 -16.87
C THR A 897 2.72 -31.28 -16.99
N VAL A 898 2.40 -30.43 -17.95
CA VAL A 898 2.96 -29.08 -18.05
C VAL A 898 1.82 -28.09 -18.15
N GLU A 899 1.97 -26.99 -17.43
CA GLU A 899 1.12 -25.81 -17.58
C GLU A 899 2.03 -24.62 -17.86
N LEU A 900 1.78 -23.96 -18.99
CA LEU A 900 2.51 -22.79 -19.43
C LEU A 900 1.59 -21.58 -19.38
N SER A 901 2.09 -20.49 -18.83
CA SER A 901 1.47 -19.18 -18.98
C SER A 901 2.13 -18.43 -20.12
N VAL A 902 1.32 -17.81 -20.96
CA VAL A 902 1.74 -16.97 -22.08
C VAL A 902 1.23 -15.56 -21.82
N VAL A 903 2.11 -14.57 -21.92
CA VAL A 903 1.76 -13.17 -21.70
C VAL A 903 2.15 -12.37 -22.93
N ASP A 904 1.26 -11.50 -23.41
CA ASP A 904 1.57 -10.53 -24.47
C ASP A 904 2.23 -9.25 -23.94
N ASN A 905 2.58 -8.34 -24.85
CA ASN A 905 3.25 -7.10 -24.50
C ASN A 905 2.39 -6.16 -23.64
N VAL A 906 1.06 -6.22 -23.74
CA VAL A 906 0.12 -5.41 -22.94
C VAL A 906 -0.31 -6.08 -21.63
N GLY A 907 0.05 -7.35 -21.43
CA GLY A 907 -0.19 -8.12 -20.20
C GLY A 907 -1.43 -9.02 -20.22
N ASN A 908 -2.05 -9.30 -21.37
CA ASN A 908 -3.12 -10.29 -21.44
C ASN A 908 -2.53 -11.69 -21.24
N VAL A 909 -3.27 -12.54 -20.52
CA VAL A 909 -2.79 -13.85 -20.06
C VAL A 909 -3.51 -14.97 -20.81
N GLY A 910 -2.74 -15.79 -21.51
CA GLY A 910 -3.14 -17.07 -22.09
C GLY A 910 -2.54 -18.24 -21.32
N MET A 911 -3.19 -19.39 -21.37
CA MET A 911 -2.70 -20.63 -20.75
C MET A 911 -2.56 -21.73 -21.78
N CYS A 912 -1.55 -22.58 -21.59
CA CYS A 912 -1.33 -23.76 -22.42
C CYS A 912 -1.03 -24.98 -21.56
N VAL A 913 -1.85 -26.01 -21.67
CA VAL A 913 -1.72 -27.23 -20.86
C VAL A 913 -1.35 -28.40 -21.76
N GLY A 914 -0.29 -29.11 -21.38
CA GLY A 914 0.14 -30.35 -22.00
C GLY A 914 0.11 -31.49 -20.98
N ARG A 915 -0.31 -32.69 -21.43
CA ARG A 915 -0.24 -33.89 -20.59
C ARG A 915 0.28 -35.08 -21.40
N ALA A 916 1.26 -35.78 -20.86
CA ALA A 916 1.74 -37.03 -21.41
C ALA A 916 0.60 -38.06 -21.44
N ARG A 917 0.44 -38.77 -22.56
CA ARG A 917 -0.49 -39.91 -22.62
C ARG A 917 0.20 -41.17 -22.09
N GLU A 918 -0.50 -41.90 -21.22
CA GLU A 918 -0.05 -43.21 -20.74
C GLU A 918 -0.11 -44.26 -21.85
N SER A 919 0.90 -45.13 -21.90
CA SER A 919 0.91 -46.26 -22.83
C SER A 919 -0.08 -47.34 -22.36
N THR A 920 -1.17 -47.53 -23.10
CA THR A 920 -2.13 -48.62 -22.91
C THR A 920 -1.60 -49.92 -23.52
N THR A 921 -0.49 -50.45 -23.01
CA THR A 921 -0.12 -51.85 -23.31
C THR A 921 -0.75 -52.75 -22.25
N ALA A 922 -1.74 -53.54 -22.64
CA ALA A 922 -2.33 -54.57 -21.79
C ALA A 922 -1.22 -55.50 -21.26
N ALA A 923 -1.26 -55.81 -19.97
CA ALA A 923 -0.34 -56.76 -19.36
C ALA A 923 -0.36 -58.09 -20.15
N PRO A 924 0.80 -58.70 -20.44
CA PRO A 924 0.82 -59.98 -21.13
C PRO A 924 0.19 -61.03 -20.23
N VAL A 925 -0.84 -61.72 -20.77
CA VAL A 925 -1.49 -62.86 -20.14
C VAL A 925 -0.44 -63.96 -19.97
N THR A 926 0.10 -64.10 -18.76
CA THR A 926 0.85 -65.28 -18.35
C THR A 926 -0.13 -66.44 -18.17
N THR A 927 -0.22 -67.28 -19.19
CA THR A 927 -0.83 -68.61 -19.10
C THR A 927 0.09 -69.51 -18.27
N ALA A 928 -0.25 -69.72 -17.00
CA ALA A 928 0.31 -70.79 -16.20
C ALA A 928 -0.77 -71.84 -15.95
N ALA A 929 -0.57 -73.01 -16.56
CA ALA A 929 -1.39 -74.19 -16.38
C ALA A 929 -1.41 -74.61 -14.90
N THR A 930 -2.59 -74.92 -14.37
CA THR A 930 -2.70 -75.70 -13.13
C THR A 930 -3.83 -76.71 -13.27
N THR A 931 -3.43 -77.98 -13.30
CA THR A 931 -4.26 -79.17 -13.29
C THR A 931 -4.90 -79.38 -11.90
N THR A 932 -6.13 -79.86 -11.91
CA THR A 932 -7.10 -80.04 -10.81
C THR A 932 -6.70 -81.13 -9.79
N THR A 933 -6.96 -80.96 -8.48
CA THR A 933 -8.00 -81.60 -7.60
C THR A 933 -7.38 -81.67 -6.16
N SER A 934 -8.04 -81.65 -4.99
CA SER A 934 -9.43 -81.89 -4.58
C SER A 934 -9.78 -81.22 -3.22
N THR A 935 -11.10 -81.17 -2.95
CA THR A 935 -11.84 -81.27 -1.66
C THR A 935 -11.81 -80.15 -0.61
N GLY A 936 -12.98 -79.50 -0.44
CA GLY A 936 -13.73 -79.55 0.83
C GLY A 936 -14.04 -78.22 1.53
N GLY A 937 -15.33 -77.86 1.63
CA GLY A 937 -15.89 -77.13 2.79
C GLY A 937 -16.45 -75.72 2.55
N LEU A 938 -17.77 -75.63 2.38
CA LEU A 938 -18.65 -74.48 2.71
C LEU A 938 -18.86 -74.40 4.26
N PRO A 939 -19.46 -73.35 4.87
CA PRO A 939 -20.34 -72.35 4.25
C PRO A 939 -20.18 -70.85 4.62
N LEU A 940 -20.69 -70.07 3.68
CA LEU A 940 -21.40 -68.77 3.73
C LEU A 940 -21.76 -68.12 5.08
N SER A 941 -21.55 -66.80 5.12
CA SER A 941 -22.43 -65.83 5.78
C SER A 941 -22.50 -64.57 4.90
N LEU A 942 -23.67 -64.34 4.29
CA LEU A 942 -24.09 -63.05 3.75
C LEU A 942 -24.86 -62.30 4.84
N SER A 943 -24.69 -60.99 4.93
CA SER A 943 -25.74 -60.10 5.43
C SER A 943 -25.83 -58.86 4.54
N HIS A 944 -26.93 -58.79 3.79
CA HIS A 944 -27.47 -57.58 3.18
C HIS A 944 -28.37 -56.83 4.19
N CYS A 945 -28.66 -55.56 3.85
CA CYS A 945 -29.78 -54.66 4.20
C CYS A 945 -29.19 -53.26 4.40
N LEU A 946 -29.36 -52.22 3.57
CA LEU A 946 -30.52 -51.72 2.81
C LEU A 946 -31.73 -51.47 3.72
N TRP A 947 -32.01 -50.20 4.05
CA TRP A 947 -33.16 -49.42 3.55
C TRP A 947 -33.50 -48.18 4.43
N ILE A 948 -33.91 -47.11 3.71
CA ILE A 948 -35.05 -46.20 3.96
C ILE A 948 -34.90 -45.00 4.90
N SER A 949 -35.08 -43.84 4.26
CA SER A 949 -35.56 -42.55 4.75
C SER A 949 -37.08 -42.52 4.98
N VAL A 950 -37.56 -41.72 5.95
CA VAL A 950 -38.79 -40.88 5.89
C VAL A 950 -38.88 -40.11 7.23
N GLY A 951 -39.23 -38.83 7.14
CA GLY A 951 -39.38 -37.93 8.30
C GLY A 951 -40.78 -37.93 8.93
N ILE A 952 -40.93 -37.11 9.98
CA ILE A 952 -42.00 -36.11 10.22
C ILE A 952 -41.86 -35.54 11.64
N SER A 953 -42.11 -34.24 11.71
CA SER A 953 -42.20 -33.30 12.83
C SER A 953 -43.07 -33.70 14.04
N LEU A 954 -42.80 -33.11 15.23
CA LEU A 954 -43.67 -32.14 15.94
C LEU A 954 -43.33 -31.98 17.46
N LEU A 955 -43.20 -30.70 17.86
CA LEU A 955 -43.72 -29.99 19.05
C LEU A 955 -43.46 -30.44 20.50
N TRP A 956 -42.98 -29.46 21.31
CA TRP A 956 -43.54 -28.87 22.57
C TRP A 956 -42.40 -28.23 23.38
N LYS A 957 -42.53 -27.11 24.11
CA LYS A 957 -43.63 -26.24 24.51
C LYS A 957 -43.05 -24.90 24.95
#